data_AF-A0A8G2EZ42-F1
#
_entry.id   AF-A0A8G2EZ42-F1
#
_cell.length_a   1.000
_cell.length_b   1.000
_cell.length_c   1.000
_cell.angle_alpha   90.00
_cell.angle_beta   90.00
_cell.angle_gamma   90.00
#
_symmetry.space_group_name_H-M   'P 1'
#
loop_
_entity.id
_entity.type
_entity.pdbx_description
1 polymer ?
#
loop_
_entity_poly.entity_id
_entity_poly.type
_entity_poly.pdbx_seq_one_letter_code
_entity_poly.pdbx_strand_id
1 'polypeptide(L)'
;MTGDAALSFRGPLVRDHGTAEPRRSGDRAAVPAQAREFLFLDPDIRDPRILLDGLVRPVTIVRLKRHRDPMRQIAVALAGARGIDALHILCHGAPGALRLAGRMVDTETLRASQDLLTVIRAALSDEAAIGLYACSVCVGEVGATFVDTLSHALGARVEGASEQLGPGAGWQSFDAAFLPFDPRRLESYPHVLVSDTVTGAGFDTTDGTNLTSGSVFADGDDTLYIADPTFISGSTIDGGGGTDTLQLDGGVDISGATVTSFETLLVKNSNPFAAVASATVSAAQHNAFTIGDAGLRPGAAIQQTITLGAGTEAVTGSSVIEAYVLSENYSGTFTLGFASQKVTGSSGDNTFVLSDLSPEQPAKIDGGAGNDTLVLNGTISLVSAAQTGMINNIENLTLGDGASVTMFDSYHDLVNSAPGTNTVSLVVGNSTPVAAHAEVETYVLTDDIGSHAVTLNVQAATNVTSEGHNDTVQVGGLTATGTYVLDSGDKITATDGADISGVNGGAATTAGSLSFSGSVTMTVAQHNDLSAANLQGSTGSDTVVLADAGTVTGSATVEAYTLADGGNAFTLGTAGQSVTGGTGADTVNVGTYEVTGSLAGGAGDDTLVMSAGANLSGATVSGFENFALSGNGSFSIPELASGQTIELTGVTGLTAANVRINGSNIEVDTDATDFGAVETTFATGGDLSALGIASVTESGGNTYITLGSANTAPAIGGAAAGQTVDDTATITPFSAVTLADADGDTVSVSIQFDTAGKGAFTAASLTASGFTETSAGVYGLTATDPASAQAAIRQLVFDPAENRVAPGSTETTTFTITVNDGTTTASSATTTVVSTSINDTPSVTSGGTASVAENASGTVYTATGSDPDAGASLTYAISGGADAALFDIDANTGAVTFKSAPDFETPADSGGNNVYDIEVTASDGTNTSTAQSVAITVTAVDENPAFSSGTTASVAENGTATGYSATAADP
;
A
#
# COMPACT_ATOMS: atom_id res chain seq x y z
N MET A 1 -34.90 28.65 19.29
CA MET A 1 -34.99 29.44 20.54
C MET A 1 -34.77 30.89 20.18
N THR A 2 -35.79 31.72 20.39
CA THR A 2 -35.82 33.16 20.11
C THR A 2 -35.04 33.93 21.18
N GLY A 3 -34.21 34.88 20.76
CA GLY A 3 -33.37 35.70 21.65
C GLY A 3 -33.14 37.07 21.05
N ASP A 4 -34.22 37.85 21.01
CA ASP A 4 -34.31 39.24 20.58
C ASP A 4 -33.84 40.17 21.72
N ALA A 5 -33.03 41.19 21.41
CA ALA A 5 -32.60 42.20 22.38
C ALA A 5 -32.34 43.57 21.72
N ALA A 6 -33.43 44.26 21.37
CA ALA A 6 -33.41 45.69 21.08
C ALA A 6 -33.59 46.51 22.37
N LEU A 7 -32.58 47.31 22.70
CA LEU A 7 -32.55 48.23 23.85
C LEU A 7 -33.24 49.56 23.51
N SER A 8 -34.19 49.91 24.36
CA SER A 8 -35.00 51.13 24.34
C SER A 8 -34.22 52.36 24.80
N PHE A 9 -34.47 53.53 24.20
CA PHE A 9 -34.41 54.80 24.91
C PHE A 9 -35.57 55.72 24.50
N ARG A 10 -36.50 55.92 25.45
CA ARG A 10 -37.51 56.99 25.44
C ARG A 10 -37.34 57.85 26.69
N GLY A 11 -37.38 59.16 26.50
CA GLY A 11 -37.86 60.14 27.49
C GLY A 11 -37.10 61.49 27.45
N PRO A 12 -37.70 62.61 27.90
CA PRO A 12 -39.12 62.85 28.17
C PRO A 12 -39.69 64.15 27.55
N LEU A 13 -41.00 64.12 27.34
CA LEU A 13 -41.89 65.25 27.07
C LEU A 13 -42.07 66.11 28.33
N VAL A 14 -41.99 67.44 28.18
CA VAL A 14 -42.45 68.41 29.19
C VAL A 14 -43.87 68.85 28.82
N ARG A 15 -44.82 68.63 29.74
CA ARG A 15 -46.10 69.32 29.82
C ARG A 15 -46.00 70.33 30.97
N ASP A 16 -46.53 71.54 30.81
CA ASP A 16 -47.71 71.92 31.60
C ASP A 16 -48.44 73.14 31.02
N HIS A 17 -49.76 73.11 31.21
CA HIS A 17 -50.78 74.08 30.84
C HIS A 17 -50.82 75.28 31.79
N GLY A 18 -51.27 76.43 31.26
CA GLY A 18 -51.76 77.56 32.05
C GLY A 18 -52.81 78.34 31.26
N THR A 19 -54.09 78.09 31.55
CA THR A 19 -55.28 78.75 30.98
C THR A 19 -55.56 80.11 31.65
N ALA A 20 -55.90 81.15 30.87
CA ALA A 20 -56.96 82.13 31.18
C ALA A 20 -57.14 83.20 30.07
N GLU A 21 -58.35 83.37 29.55
CA GLU A 21 -58.87 84.60 28.91
C GLU A 21 -59.84 85.33 29.89
N PRO A 22 -60.47 86.49 29.56
CA PRO A 22 -59.92 87.80 29.17
C PRO A 22 -60.50 88.93 30.06
N ARG A 23 -59.87 90.12 30.14
CA ARG A 23 -60.55 91.37 30.60
C ARG A 23 -60.07 92.60 29.84
N ARG A 24 -61.05 93.42 29.43
CA ARG A 24 -60.93 94.71 28.73
C ARG A 24 -60.59 95.88 29.68
N SER A 25 -60.04 96.91 29.02
CA SER A 25 -60.07 98.37 29.30
C SER A 25 -59.06 98.98 30.27
N GLY A 26 -58.33 100.00 29.77
CA GLY A 26 -57.81 101.09 30.61
C GLY A 26 -56.41 101.61 30.27
N ASP A 27 -56.31 102.48 29.27
CA ASP A 27 -55.47 103.69 29.21
C ASP A 27 -53.92 103.64 29.29
N ARG A 28 -53.32 103.93 28.11
CA ARG A 28 -52.13 104.77 27.80
C ARG A 28 -50.83 104.65 28.62
N ALA A 29 -49.77 104.21 27.92
CA ALA A 29 -48.59 105.04 27.65
C ALA A 29 -47.82 104.52 26.42
N ALA A 30 -47.52 105.41 25.48
CA ALA A 30 -46.86 105.11 24.21
C ALA A 30 -45.37 104.73 24.39
N VAL A 31 -44.94 103.71 23.66
CA VAL A 31 -43.53 103.33 23.45
C VAL A 31 -43.17 103.68 21.99
N PRO A 32 -41.97 104.19 21.67
CA PRO A 32 -41.63 104.71 20.34
C PRO A 32 -41.68 103.63 19.26
N ALA A 33 -42.05 104.00 18.03
CA ALA A 33 -42.08 103.11 16.87
C ALA A 33 -40.69 102.49 16.59
N GLN A 34 -40.59 101.16 16.65
CA GLN A 34 -39.42 100.42 16.17
C GLN A 34 -39.23 100.63 14.65
N ALA A 35 -37.98 100.72 14.19
CA ALA A 35 -37.67 100.79 12.77
C ALA A 35 -38.20 99.53 12.05
N ARG A 36 -38.93 99.73 10.96
CA ARG A 36 -39.64 98.65 10.23
C ARG A 36 -38.79 98.03 9.11
N GLU A 37 -37.48 98.29 9.03
CA GLU A 37 -36.57 97.76 8.00
C GLU A 37 -35.27 97.18 8.57
N PHE A 38 -34.77 96.09 7.96
CA PHE A 38 -33.51 95.41 8.32
C PHE A 38 -32.56 95.31 7.11
N LEU A 39 -31.25 95.44 7.34
CA LEU A 39 -30.19 95.23 6.35
C LEU A 39 -29.18 94.19 6.83
N PHE A 40 -29.11 93.06 6.14
CA PHE A 40 -28.15 91.98 6.37
C PHE A 40 -26.91 92.20 5.50
N LEU A 41 -25.77 92.38 6.16
CA LEU A 41 -24.49 92.64 5.52
C LEU A 41 -23.61 91.40 5.58
N ASP A 42 -23.21 90.92 4.40
CA ASP A 42 -22.23 89.88 4.25
C ASP A 42 -20.81 90.37 4.65
N PRO A 43 -20.02 89.56 5.39
CA PRO A 43 -18.69 89.94 5.85
C PRO A 43 -17.62 90.08 4.74
N ASP A 44 -17.89 89.62 3.50
CA ASP A 44 -16.99 89.72 2.34
C ASP A 44 -17.26 90.94 1.45
N ILE A 45 -18.24 91.78 1.83
CA ILE A 45 -18.41 93.09 1.20
C ILE A 45 -17.25 94.00 1.57
N ARG A 46 -16.54 94.51 0.55
CA ARG A 46 -15.41 95.43 0.71
C ARG A 46 -15.91 96.87 0.93
N ASP A 47 -15.28 97.61 1.83
CA ASP A 47 -15.62 99.00 2.17
C ASP A 47 -17.13 99.29 2.37
N PRO A 48 -17.88 98.45 3.13
CA PRO A 48 -19.34 98.57 3.23
C PRO A 48 -19.77 99.91 3.85
N ARG A 49 -18.87 100.57 4.60
CA ARG A 49 -19.11 101.90 5.19
C ARG A 49 -19.53 102.95 4.14
N ILE A 50 -19.03 102.87 2.91
CA ILE A 50 -19.38 103.82 1.84
C ILE A 50 -20.89 103.77 1.54
N LEU A 51 -21.47 102.56 1.52
CA LEU A 51 -22.89 102.33 1.30
C LEU A 51 -23.70 102.59 2.59
N LEU A 52 -23.22 102.11 3.73
CA LEU A 52 -23.93 102.24 5.02
C LEU A 52 -24.04 103.69 5.51
N ASP A 53 -23.05 104.55 5.27
CA ASP A 53 -23.10 105.98 5.59
C ASP A 53 -24.14 106.74 4.72
N GLY A 54 -24.65 106.09 3.68
CA GLY A 54 -25.66 106.61 2.77
C GLY A 54 -27.10 106.23 3.12
N LEU A 55 -27.38 105.61 4.27
CA LEU A 55 -28.75 105.20 4.57
C LEU A 55 -29.72 106.39 4.69
N VAL A 56 -30.72 106.47 3.81
CA VAL A 56 -31.66 107.61 3.73
C VAL A 56 -32.83 107.54 4.70
N ARG A 57 -32.96 106.42 5.42
CA ARG A 57 -34.00 106.18 6.43
C ARG A 57 -33.51 105.20 7.50
N PRO A 58 -34.17 105.11 8.68
CA PRO A 58 -33.72 104.25 9.77
C PRO A 58 -33.83 102.76 9.40
N VAL A 59 -32.69 102.06 9.29
CA VAL A 59 -32.61 100.62 9.01
C VAL A 59 -31.76 99.93 10.08
N THR A 60 -32.21 98.77 10.56
CA THR A 60 -31.45 97.96 11.52
C THR A 60 -30.40 97.12 10.78
N ILE A 61 -29.10 97.37 11.01
CA ILE A 61 -28.02 96.66 10.33
C ILE A 61 -27.60 95.41 11.11
N VAL A 62 -27.63 94.26 10.47
CA VAL A 62 -27.17 92.98 11.00
C VAL A 62 -25.96 92.50 10.18
N ARG A 63 -24.79 92.41 10.81
CA ARG A 63 -23.59 91.87 10.17
C ARG A 63 -23.52 90.36 10.36
N LEU A 64 -23.44 89.61 9.27
CA LEU A 64 -23.31 88.16 9.30
C LEU A 64 -21.90 87.75 9.71
N LYS A 65 -21.77 86.62 10.40
CA LYS A 65 -20.50 86.00 10.79
C LYS A 65 -20.10 84.94 9.77
N ARG A 66 -18.83 84.94 9.36
CA ARG A 66 -18.21 83.97 8.45
C ARG A 66 -18.40 82.52 8.94
N HIS A 67 -18.52 81.59 8.00
CA HIS A 67 -18.59 80.13 8.22
C HIS A 67 -19.73 79.66 9.15
N ARG A 68 -20.76 80.49 9.34
CA ARG A 68 -21.99 80.12 10.03
C ARG A 68 -23.14 80.14 9.03
N ASP A 69 -24.12 79.28 9.26
CA ASP A 69 -25.29 79.19 8.39
C ASP A 69 -25.97 80.57 8.22
N PRO A 70 -25.99 81.14 7.00
CA PRO A 70 -26.50 82.49 6.77
C PRO A 70 -28.02 82.56 6.97
N MET A 71 -28.77 81.54 6.56
CA MET A 71 -30.24 81.49 6.72
C MET A 71 -30.61 81.43 8.20
N ARG A 72 -29.85 80.67 9.00
CA ARG A 72 -30.07 80.60 10.45
C ARG A 72 -29.75 81.92 11.12
N GLN A 73 -28.70 82.62 10.68
CA GLN A 73 -28.35 83.94 11.22
C GLN A 73 -29.42 84.99 10.94
N ILE A 74 -29.99 84.98 9.72
CA ILE A 74 -31.11 85.86 9.35
C ILE A 74 -32.35 85.52 10.19
N ALA A 75 -32.74 84.25 10.26
CA ALA A 75 -33.89 83.81 11.05
C ALA A 75 -33.75 84.15 12.54
N VAL A 76 -32.57 83.95 13.13
CA VAL A 76 -32.30 84.30 14.54
C VAL A 76 -32.36 85.81 14.78
N ALA A 77 -31.84 86.62 13.86
CA ALA A 77 -31.88 88.08 13.99
C ALA A 77 -33.30 88.65 13.89
N LEU A 78 -34.19 87.95 13.17
CA LEU A 78 -35.59 88.34 12.99
C LEU A 78 -36.53 87.64 13.99
N ALA A 79 -36.03 86.71 14.79
CA ALA A 79 -36.83 85.93 15.72
C ALA A 79 -37.51 86.85 16.76
N GLY A 80 -38.85 86.87 16.75
CA GLY A 80 -39.67 87.68 17.65
C GLY A 80 -40.00 89.09 17.14
N ALA A 81 -39.41 89.54 16.02
CA ALA A 81 -39.85 90.75 15.33
C ALA A 81 -41.21 90.52 14.63
N ARG A 82 -42.00 91.57 14.42
CA ARG A 82 -43.29 91.55 13.71
C ARG A 82 -43.48 92.85 12.93
N GLY A 83 -44.12 92.78 11.78
CA GLY A 83 -44.49 93.97 10.99
C GLY A 83 -43.30 94.66 10.32
N ILE A 84 -42.30 93.89 9.89
CA ILE A 84 -41.17 94.39 9.08
C ILE A 84 -41.67 94.68 7.67
N ASP A 85 -41.41 95.89 7.19
CA ASP A 85 -41.84 96.40 5.88
C ASP A 85 -40.78 96.13 4.79
N ALA A 86 -39.48 96.05 5.14
CA ALA A 86 -38.45 95.67 4.18
C ALA A 86 -37.26 94.89 4.79
N LEU A 87 -36.76 93.94 4.00
CA LEU A 87 -35.55 93.14 4.28
C LEU A 87 -34.53 93.36 3.17
N HIS A 88 -33.37 93.88 3.52
CA HIS A 88 -32.29 94.19 2.58
C HIS A 88 -31.13 93.21 2.79
N ILE A 89 -30.57 92.64 1.73
CA ILE A 89 -29.42 91.72 1.77
C ILE A 89 -28.33 92.25 0.85
N LEU A 90 -27.15 92.55 1.39
CA LEU A 90 -25.99 93.05 0.65
C LEU A 90 -24.86 92.01 0.68
N CYS A 91 -24.58 91.39 -0.48
CA CYS A 91 -23.62 90.28 -0.62
C CYS A 91 -23.07 90.12 -2.04
N HIS A 92 -22.15 89.17 -2.25
CA HIS A 92 -21.75 88.75 -3.61
C HIS A 92 -22.79 87.80 -4.21
N GLY A 93 -22.90 87.75 -5.54
CA GLY A 93 -23.92 86.97 -6.24
C GLY A 93 -23.44 86.34 -7.55
N ALA A 94 -24.21 85.36 -7.99
CA ALA A 94 -24.17 84.74 -9.31
C ALA A 94 -25.63 84.47 -9.76
N PRO A 95 -25.90 84.23 -11.04
CA PRO A 95 -27.25 83.87 -11.52
C PRO A 95 -27.91 82.79 -10.65
N GLY A 96 -29.01 83.14 -9.96
CA GLY A 96 -29.78 82.24 -9.10
C GLY A 96 -29.18 81.86 -7.75
N ALA A 97 -28.14 82.57 -7.29
CA ALA A 97 -27.53 82.28 -5.99
C ALA A 97 -26.89 83.52 -5.31
N LEU A 98 -26.95 83.54 -3.97
CA LEU A 98 -26.30 84.52 -3.12
C LEU A 98 -25.10 83.88 -2.41
N ARG A 99 -23.96 84.58 -2.33
CA ARG A 99 -22.83 84.16 -1.51
C ARG A 99 -22.86 84.90 -0.18
N LEU A 100 -23.29 84.21 0.89
CA LEU A 100 -23.50 84.76 2.22
C LEU A 100 -22.69 83.99 3.27
N ALA A 101 -21.93 84.72 4.09
CA ALA A 101 -21.10 84.19 5.16
C ALA A 101 -20.12 83.07 4.70
N GLY A 102 -19.68 83.12 3.44
CA GLY A 102 -18.82 82.12 2.82
C GLY A 102 -19.53 80.88 2.25
N ARG A 103 -20.88 80.84 2.22
CA ARG A 103 -21.68 79.75 1.65
C ARG A 103 -22.56 80.25 0.50
N MET A 104 -22.87 79.37 -0.44
CA MET A 104 -23.88 79.64 -1.47
C MET A 104 -25.28 79.42 -0.90
N VAL A 105 -26.20 80.33 -1.22
CA VAL A 105 -27.63 80.26 -0.93
C VAL A 105 -28.35 80.35 -2.26
N ASP A 106 -28.72 79.19 -2.78
CA ASP A 106 -29.42 78.97 -4.04
C ASP A 106 -30.81 78.35 -3.79
N THR A 107 -31.51 77.96 -4.85
CA THR A 107 -32.86 77.40 -4.76
C THR A 107 -32.92 76.14 -3.89
N GLU A 108 -31.89 75.30 -3.93
CA GLU A 108 -31.83 74.08 -3.12
C GLU A 108 -31.61 74.39 -1.65
N THR A 109 -30.73 75.34 -1.35
CA THR A 109 -30.51 75.85 0.02
C THR A 109 -31.81 76.42 0.61
N LEU A 110 -32.62 77.12 -0.19
CA LEU A 110 -33.94 77.61 0.23
C LEU A 110 -34.93 76.47 0.50
N ARG A 111 -34.96 75.42 -0.34
CA ARG A 111 -35.80 74.23 -0.12
C ARG A 111 -35.37 73.42 1.10
N ALA A 112 -34.08 73.37 1.43
CA ALA A 112 -33.59 72.74 2.65
C ALA A 112 -33.85 73.57 3.92
N SER A 113 -34.11 74.89 3.78
CA SER A 113 -34.21 75.84 4.90
C SER A 113 -35.65 76.25 5.25
N GLN A 114 -36.66 75.41 4.95
CA GLN A 114 -38.09 75.78 5.11
C GLN A 114 -38.47 76.21 6.54
N ASP A 115 -37.92 75.56 7.56
CA ASP A 115 -38.17 75.94 8.96
C ASP A 115 -37.64 77.35 9.29
N LEU A 116 -36.47 77.70 8.75
CA LEU A 116 -35.85 79.02 8.93
C LEU A 116 -36.59 80.09 8.12
N LEU A 117 -37.00 79.76 6.90
CA LEU A 117 -37.83 80.64 6.06
C LEU A 117 -39.19 80.91 6.70
N THR A 118 -39.77 79.93 7.41
CA THR A 118 -41.00 80.12 8.19
C THR A 118 -40.82 81.14 9.32
N VAL A 119 -39.67 81.09 10.03
CA VAL A 119 -39.34 82.08 11.06
C VAL A 119 -39.16 83.48 10.47
N ILE A 120 -38.47 83.59 9.34
CA ILE A 120 -38.28 84.85 8.63
C ILE A 120 -39.63 85.39 8.16
N ARG A 121 -40.46 84.56 7.53
CA ARG A 121 -41.82 84.89 7.07
C ARG A 121 -42.67 85.47 8.21
N ALA A 122 -42.64 84.85 9.39
CA ALA A 122 -43.44 85.28 10.53
C ALA A 122 -43.05 86.68 11.06
N ALA A 123 -41.89 87.22 10.69
CA ALA A 123 -41.45 88.56 11.08
C ALA A 123 -41.90 89.65 10.08
N LEU A 124 -42.15 89.28 8.83
CA LEU A 124 -42.52 90.20 7.75
C LEU A 124 -43.99 90.64 7.86
N SER A 125 -44.28 91.86 7.39
CA SER A 125 -45.66 92.31 7.14
C SER A 125 -46.19 91.72 5.83
N ASP A 126 -47.51 91.76 5.62
CA ASP A 126 -48.15 91.27 4.39
C ASP A 126 -47.76 92.08 3.13
N GLU A 127 -47.25 93.31 3.32
CA GLU A 127 -46.78 94.19 2.24
C GLU A 127 -45.25 94.25 2.16
N ALA A 128 -44.54 93.35 2.85
CA ALA A 128 -43.08 93.40 2.91
C ALA A 128 -42.41 93.18 1.55
N ALA A 129 -41.27 93.84 1.35
CA ALA A 129 -40.40 93.65 0.19
C ALA A 129 -38.96 93.29 0.58
N ILE A 130 -38.29 92.51 -0.27
CA ILE A 130 -36.95 91.98 -0.04
C ILE A 130 -36.01 92.45 -1.15
N GLY A 131 -34.93 93.14 -0.80
CA GLY A 131 -33.90 93.60 -1.73
C GLY A 131 -32.66 92.73 -1.69
N LEU A 132 -32.30 92.12 -2.82
CA LEU A 132 -31.09 91.32 -3.02
C LEU A 132 -30.04 92.12 -3.79
N TYR A 133 -29.16 92.79 -3.04
CA TYR A 133 -28.03 93.55 -3.58
C TYR A 133 -26.84 92.62 -3.79
N ALA A 134 -26.95 91.75 -4.80
CA ALA A 134 -25.94 90.77 -5.20
C ALA A 134 -25.83 90.71 -6.73
N CYS A 135 -24.62 90.61 -7.27
CA CYS A 135 -24.39 90.71 -8.71
C CYS A 135 -25.17 89.64 -9.50
N SER A 136 -25.89 90.07 -10.54
CA SER A 136 -26.51 89.19 -11.54
C SER A 136 -27.44 88.09 -10.99
N VAL A 137 -27.93 88.20 -9.75
CA VAL A 137 -28.72 87.14 -9.09
C VAL A 137 -30.03 86.82 -9.84
N CYS A 138 -30.62 87.80 -10.51
CA CYS A 138 -31.86 87.64 -11.27
C CYS A 138 -31.62 87.29 -12.75
N VAL A 139 -30.39 87.03 -13.19
CA VAL A 139 -30.06 86.74 -14.60
C VAL A 139 -30.49 85.32 -14.97
N GLY A 140 -31.13 85.17 -16.13
CA GLY A 140 -31.48 83.87 -16.71
C GLY A 140 -32.59 83.11 -15.99
N GLU A 141 -32.92 81.92 -16.50
CA GLU A 141 -34.00 81.06 -15.99
C GLU A 141 -33.74 80.58 -14.55
N VAL A 142 -32.47 80.35 -14.21
CA VAL A 142 -32.03 79.99 -12.85
C VAL A 142 -32.25 81.15 -11.87
N GLY A 143 -31.93 82.38 -12.28
CA GLY A 143 -32.20 83.60 -11.49
C GLY A 143 -33.70 83.82 -11.25
N ALA A 144 -34.53 83.66 -12.29
CA ALA A 144 -35.98 83.76 -12.17
C ALA A 144 -36.56 82.73 -11.19
N THR A 145 -36.09 81.47 -11.28
CA THR A 145 -36.52 80.38 -10.39
C THR A 145 -36.14 80.62 -8.93
N PHE A 146 -34.93 81.11 -8.68
CA PHE A 146 -34.46 81.44 -7.33
C PHE A 146 -35.31 82.54 -6.68
N VAL A 147 -35.56 83.62 -7.42
CA VAL A 147 -36.38 84.75 -6.96
C VAL A 147 -37.82 84.32 -6.71
N ASP A 148 -38.41 83.52 -7.60
CA ASP A 148 -39.78 83.02 -7.43
C ASP A 148 -39.89 82.09 -6.21
N THR A 149 -38.91 81.21 -6.01
CA THR A 149 -38.86 80.30 -4.85
C THR A 149 -38.76 81.09 -3.54
N LEU A 150 -37.89 82.11 -3.48
CA LEU A 150 -37.73 82.94 -2.29
C LEU A 150 -38.97 83.80 -2.02
N SER A 151 -39.55 84.39 -3.07
CA SER A 151 -40.78 85.18 -3.03
C SER A 151 -41.95 84.34 -2.52
N HIS A 152 -42.09 83.11 -3.01
CA HIS A 152 -43.11 82.18 -2.58
C HIS A 152 -42.93 81.78 -1.10
N ALA A 153 -41.71 81.42 -0.70
CA ALA A 153 -41.44 81.00 0.67
C ALA A 153 -41.67 82.12 1.69
N LEU A 154 -41.29 83.35 1.36
CA LEU A 154 -41.39 84.51 2.25
C LEU A 154 -42.66 85.34 2.05
N GLY A 155 -43.50 85.00 1.06
CA GLY A 155 -44.73 85.72 0.72
C GLY A 155 -44.56 87.22 0.63
N ALA A 156 -43.38 87.66 0.16
CA ALA A 156 -42.93 89.03 0.10
C ALA A 156 -42.33 89.26 -1.28
N ARG A 157 -42.49 90.46 -1.82
CA ARG A 157 -41.96 90.78 -3.15
C ARG A 157 -40.44 90.82 -3.11
N VAL A 158 -39.77 90.04 -3.95
CA VAL A 158 -38.29 90.02 -4.04
C VAL A 158 -37.83 90.84 -5.24
N GLU A 159 -36.98 91.84 -4.99
CA GLU A 159 -36.20 92.55 -6.00
C GLU A 159 -34.73 92.13 -5.91
N GLY A 160 -34.07 91.92 -7.05
CA GLY A 160 -32.63 91.62 -7.09
C GLY A 160 -32.02 92.11 -8.40
N ALA A 161 -30.71 92.23 -8.45
CA ALA A 161 -30.05 92.74 -9.64
C ALA A 161 -30.08 91.74 -10.81
N SER A 162 -30.54 92.22 -11.96
CA SER A 162 -30.54 91.50 -13.24
C SER A 162 -29.30 91.78 -14.08
N GLU A 163 -28.31 92.45 -13.51
CA GLU A 163 -27.05 92.82 -14.14
C GLU A 163 -25.97 93.00 -13.07
N GLN A 164 -24.76 93.37 -13.50
CA GLN A 164 -23.62 93.52 -12.60
C GLN A 164 -23.77 94.73 -11.68
N LEU A 165 -23.67 94.51 -10.36
CA LEU A 165 -23.68 95.59 -9.36
C LEU A 165 -22.25 96.06 -9.03
N GLY A 166 -22.00 97.37 -9.23
CA GLY A 166 -20.69 97.99 -9.01
C GLY A 166 -20.69 99.51 -9.16
N PRO A 167 -19.53 100.15 -9.42
CA PRO A 167 -19.38 101.62 -9.42
C PRO A 167 -20.30 102.31 -10.44
N GLY A 168 -21.44 102.83 -9.98
CA GLY A 168 -22.44 103.51 -10.80
C GLY A 168 -23.27 102.63 -11.75
N ALA A 169 -23.04 101.31 -11.78
CA ALA A 169 -23.70 100.37 -12.68
C ALA A 169 -24.58 99.36 -11.92
N GLY A 170 -25.75 99.04 -12.49
CA GLY A 170 -26.67 98.02 -11.99
C GLY A 170 -27.65 98.48 -10.91
N TRP A 171 -27.39 99.59 -10.22
CA TRP A 171 -28.26 100.09 -9.15
C TRP A 171 -29.59 100.68 -9.66
N GLN A 172 -29.66 101.05 -10.94
CA GLN A 172 -30.88 101.59 -11.58
C GLN A 172 -31.96 100.51 -11.80
N SER A 173 -31.61 99.23 -11.60
CA SER A 173 -32.54 98.09 -11.71
C SER A 173 -33.50 97.94 -10.52
N PHE A 174 -33.29 98.70 -9.43
CA PHE A 174 -34.15 98.72 -8.24
C PHE A 174 -35.05 99.95 -8.21
N ASP A 175 -36.22 99.86 -7.56
CA ASP A 175 -37.08 101.03 -7.33
C ASP A 175 -36.36 102.03 -6.40
N ALA A 176 -36.23 103.29 -6.85
CA ALA A 176 -35.59 104.36 -6.09
C ALA A 176 -36.30 104.65 -4.75
N ALA A 177 -37.61 104.36 -4.64
CA ALA A 177 -38.33 104.45 -3.38
C ALA A 177 -37.99 103.29 -2.43
N PHE A 178 -37.56 102.14 -2.96
CA PHE A 178 -37.24 100.94 -2.20
C PHE A 178 -35.77 100.88 -1.76
N LEU A 179 -34.83 101.43 -2.53
CA LEU A 179 -33.41 101.48 -2.16
C LEU A 179 -33.18 102.22 -0.82
N PRO A 180 -32.49 101.61 0.17
CA PRO A 180 -32.23 102.25 1.45
C PRO A 180 -31.04 103.22 1.40
N PHE A 181 -30.31 103.31 0.28
CA PHE A 181 -29.07 104.05 0.12
C PHE A 181 -29.24 105.35 -0.70
N ASP A 182 -28.52 106.41 -0.34
CA ASP A 182 -28.45 107.68 -1.09
C ASP A 182 -27.85 107.38 -2.47
N PRO A 183 -28.54 107.73 -3.57
CA PRO A 183 -28.04 107.48 -4.93
C PRO A 183 -26.61 108.00 -5.18
N ARG A 184 -26.22 109.11 -4.53
CA ARG A 184 -24.86 109.68 -4.64
C ARG A 184 -23.79 108.79 -4.03
N ARG A 185 -24.15 107.94 -3.05
CA ARG A 185 -23.23 106.98 -2.42
C ARG A 185 -23.07 105.71 -3.24
N LEU A 186 -24.14 105.27 -3.90
CA LEU A 186 -24.12 104.13 -4.83
C LEU A 186 -23.14 104.38 -5.99
N GLU A 187 -23.13 105.60 -6.55
CA GLU A 187 -22.18 106.02 -7.59
C GLU A 187 -20.72 106.04 -7.10
N SER A 188 -20.49 106.23 -5.79
CA SER A 188 -19.16 106.34 -5.19
C SER A 188 -18.55 105.01 -4.69
N TYR A 189 -19.28 103.89 -4.82
CA TYR A 189 -18.82 102.59 -4.33
C TYR A 189 -17.88 101.90 -5.33
N PRO A 190 -16.61 101.60 -4.98
CA PRO A 190 -15.58 101.23 -5.98
C PRO A 190 -15.47 99.73 -6.31
N HIS A 191 -16.31 98.86 -5.72
CA HIS A 191 -16.19 97.40 -5.84
C HIS A 191 -17.35 96.76 -6.60
N VAL A 192 -17.13 95.56 -7.14
CA VAL A 192 -18.12 94.71 -7.84
C VAL A 192 -18.49 93.50 -6.96
N LEU A 193 -19.71 92.98 -7.10
CA LEU A 193 -20.28 91.94 -6.24
C LEU A 193 -20.34 90.48 -6.83
N VAL A 194 -19.34 89.97 -7.58
CA VAL A 194 -19.34 88.66 -8.36
C VAL A 194 -18.73 87.45 -7.59
N SER A 195 -19.12 86.20 -7.94
CA SER A 195 -18.51 84.91 -7.47
C SER A 195 -17.79 84.13 -8.61
N ASP A 196 -16.64 83.48 -8.32
CA ASP A 196 -15.72 82.86 -9.30
C ASP A 196 -16.16 81.49 -9.87
N THR A 197 -15.89 81.22 -11.17
CA THR A 197 -15.96 79.90 -11.85
C THR A 197 -14.80 79.83 -12.87
N VAL A 198 -14.07 78.71 -12.97
CA VAL A 198 -12.91 78.54 -13.88
C VAL A 198 -13.32 77.90 -15.21
N THR A 199 -12.71 78.33 -16.33
CA THR A 199 -12.75 77.65 -17.63
C THR A 199 -11.33 77.56 -18.21
N GLY A 200 -10.81 76.35 -18.45
CA GLY A 200 -9.49 76.09 -19.06
C GLY A 200 -9.28 74.60 -19.38
N ALA A 201 -8.41 74.28 -20.35
CA ALA A 201 -8.05 72.91 -20.70
C ALA A 201 -6.85 72.43 -19.85
N GLY A 202 -7.02 71.30 -19.15
CA GLY A 202 -6.04 70.70 -18.22
C GLY A 202 -6.28 71.13 -16.77
N PHE A 203 -6.24 70.20 -15.82
CA PHE A 203 -6.41 70.46 -14.40
C PHE A 203 -5.17 69.91 -13.66
N ASP A 204 -4.37 70.76 -13.02
CA ASP A 204 -3.22 70.33 -12.22
C ASP A 204 -3.25 70.94 -10.81
N THR A 205 -3.42 70.09 -9.79
CA THR A 205 -3.44 70.55 -8.39
C THR A 205 -2.05 70.65 -7.76
N THR A 206 -1.02 70.07 -8.38
CA THR A 206 0.37 70.05 -7.87
C THR A 206 1.08 71.39 -8.09
N ASP A 207 0.85 72.02 -9.24
CA ASP A 207 1.48 73.29 -9.63
C ASP A 207 0.49 74.47 -9.67
N GLY A 208 -0.80 74.20 -9.49
CA GLY A 208 -1.87 75.18 -9.46
C GLY A 208 -2.27 75.74 -10.83
N THR A 209 -1.84 75.11 -11.93
CA THR A 209 -2.25 75.51 -13.27
C THR A 209 -3.75 75.27 -13.48
N ASN A 210 -4.44 76.28 -14.05
CA ASN A 210 -5.90 76.31 -14.24
C ASN A 210 -6.76 76.23 -12.95
N LEU A 211 -6.23 76.62 -11.79
CA LEU A 211 -7.01 76.91 -10.58
C LEU A 211 -7.19 78.44 -10.42
N THR A 212 -8.42 78.99 -10.50
CA THR A 212 -8.65 80.37 -10.03
C THR A 212 -8.93 80.35 -8.53
N SER A 213 -8.13 81.12 -7.79
CA SER A 213 -8.08 81.24 -6.32
C SER A 213 -7.53 80.04 -5.53
N GLY A 214 -6.21 79.90 -5.60
CA GLY A 214 -5.28 79.53 -4.51
C GLY A 214 -5.81 78.78 -3.28
N SER A 215 -5.73 77.46 -3.34
CA SER A 215 -5.10 76.62 -2.31
C SER A 215 -4.55 75.40 -3.03
N VAL A 216 -3.22 75.27 -3.06
CA VAL A 216 -2.59 73.96 -3.21
C VAL A 216 -3.15 73.13 -2.04
N PHE A 217 -3.65 71.92 -2.31
CA PHE A 217 -4.10 70.99 -1.27
C PHE A 217 -2.98 70.91 -0.21
N ALA A 218 -3.29 71.30 1.02
CA ALA A 218 -2.29 71.51 2.07
C ALA A 218 -2.14 70.23 2.91
N ASP A 219 -1.40 70.26 4.02
CA ASP A 219 -1.21 69.09 4.91
C ASP A 219 -2.47 68.71 5.75
N GLY A 220 -3.70 69.01 5.32
CA GLY A 220 -4.92 68.64 6.05
C GLY A 220 -6.03 68.07 5.17
N ASP A 221 -6.99 67.37 5.79
CA ASP A 221 -8.10 66.67 5.13
C ASP A 221 -8.96 67.56 4.22
N ASP A 222 -8.84 67.34 2.91
CA ASP A 222 -9.51 68.10 1.85
C ASP A 222 -10.52 67.22 1.07
N THR A 223 -11.41 67.86 0.32
CA THR A 223 -12.34 67.17 -0.59
C THR A 223 -12.38 67.85 -1.95
N LEU A 224 -11.96 67.14 -2.99
CA LEU A 224 -12.07 67.58 -4.38
C LEU A 224 -13.33 67.00 -5.02
N TYR A 225 -14.17 67.85 -5.58
CA TYR A 225 -15.38 67.46 -6.30
C TYR A 225 -15.23 67.66 -7.81
N ILE A 226 -15.45 66.59 -8.57
CA ILE A 226 -15.35 66.57 -10.02
C ILE A 226 -16.72 66.22 -10.61
N ALA A 227 -17.35 67.22 -11.23
CA ALA A 227 -18.68 67.11 -11.85
C ALA A 227 -18.64 67.01 -13.39
N ASP A 228 -17.61 67.54 -14.03
CA ASP A 228 -17.48 67.58 -15.49
C ASP A 228 -16.26 66.76 -15.97
N PRO A 229 -16.46 65.67 -16.75
CA PRO A 229 -15.38 64.79 -17.19
C PRO A 229 -14.51 65.36 -18.32
N THR A 230 -14.89 66.47 -18.95
CA THR A 230 -14.27 66.91 -20.21
C THR A 230 -12.80 67.38 -20.08
N PHE A 231 -12.22 67.41 -18.87
CA PHE A 231 -10.89 67.99 -18.61
C PHE A 231 -9.93 67.09 -17.81
N ILE A 232 -10.25 65.81 -17.59
CA ILE A 232 -9.51 64.97 -16.63
C ILE A 232 -8.44 64.09 -17.30
N SER A 233 -8.63 63.67 -18.55
CA SER A 233 -7.64 62.83 -19.22
C SER A 233 -6.32 63.58 -19.41
N GLY A 234 -5.23 63.03 -18.86
CA GLY A 234 -3.89 63.63 -18.87
C GLY A 234 -3.63 64.68 -17.77
N SER A 235 -4.59 64.92 -16.88
CA SER A 235 -4.49 65.86 -15.75
C SER A 235 -3.75 65.24 -14.56
N THR A 236 -3.17 66.07 -13.68
CA THR A 236 -2.48 65.62 -12.45
C THR A 236 -3.24 66.13 -11.22
N ILE A 237 -3.59 65.23 -10.30
CA ILE A 237 -4.43 65.51 -9.15
C ILE A 237 -3.75 64.94 -7.90
N ASP A 238 -3.26 65.81 -7.03
CA ASP A 238 -2.58 65.51 -5.78
C ASP A 238 -3.33 66.11 -4.59
N GLY A 239 -3.67 65.29 -3.61
CA GLY A 239 -4.42 65.68 -2.40
C GLY A 239 -3.53 66.21 -1.27
N GLY A 240 -2.20 66.13 -1.41
CA GLY A 240 -1.28 66.69 -0.42
C GLY A 240 -1.10 65.78 0.80
N GLY A 241 -1.21 66.34 2.01
CA GLY A 241 -1.12 65.56 3.25
C GLY A 241 -2.44 65.60 4.00
N GLY A 242 -2.79 64.56 4.74
CA GLY A 242 -4.10 64.49 5.40
C GLY A 242 -4.80 63.19 5.05
N THR A 243 -6.13 63.14 5.24
CA THR A 243 -7.01 62.13 4.65
C THR A 243 -7.95 62.81 3.67
N ASP A 244 -7.64 62.66 2.38
CA ASP A 244 -8.25 63.43 1.32
C ASP A 244 -9.30 62.61 0.56
N THR A 245 -10.40 63.27 0.18
CA THR A 245 -11.53 62.63 -0.51
C THR A 245 -11.69 63.16 -1.92
N LEU A 246 -11.66 62.27 -2.90
CA LEU A 246 -12.04 62.54 -4.28
C LEU A 246 -13.50 62.16 -4.50
N GLN A 247 -14.37 63.13 -4.78
CA GLN A 247 -15.78 62.92 -5.06
C GLN A 247 -16.05 63.08 -6.55
N LEU A 248 -16.56 62.03 -7.20
CA LEU A 248 -16.89 62.00 -8.63
C LEU A 248 -18.40 61.95 -8.84
N ASP A 249 -18.89 62.69 -9.84
CA ASP A 249 -20.26 62.53 -10.34
C ASP A 249 -20.41 61.38 -11.35
N GLY A 250 -21.67 60.96 -11.56
CA GLY A 250 -22.03 59.90 -12.50
C GLY A 250 -21.55 60.16 -13.93
N GLY A 251 -20.76 59.22 -14.45
CA GLY A 251 -20.19 59.22 -15.80
C GLY A 251 -18.76 59.75 -15.90
N VAL A 252 -18.14 60.14 -14.77
CA VAL A 252 -16.78 60.69 -14.78
C VAL A 252 -15.73 59.61 -15.00
N ASP A 253 -14.82 59.84 -15.95
CA ASP A 253 -13.66 58.99 -16.23
C ASP A 253 -12.36 59.69 -15.84
N ILE A 254 -11.69 59.12 -14.83
CA ILE A 254 -10.38 59.59 -14.35
C ILE A 254 -9.24 58.63 -14.70
N SER A 255 -9.50 57.54 -15.44
CA SER A 255 -8.50 56.48 -15.71
C SER A 255 -7.24 56.98 -16.43
N GLY A 256 -7.35 58.08 -17.17
CA GLY A 256 -6.22 58.75 -17.83
C GLY A 256 -5.55 59.88 -17.03
N ALA A 257 -5.97 60.17 -15.80
CA ALA A 257 -5.35 61.16 -14.92
C ALA A 257 -4.26 60.55 -14.05
N THR A 258 -3.27 61.35 -13.68
CA THR A 258 -2.35 61.01 -12.58
C THR A 258 -3.00 61.44 -11.28
N VAL A 259 -3.33 60.50 -10.39
CA VAL A 259 -3.92 60.81 -9.08
C VAL A 259 -3.00 60.33 -7.96
N THR A 260 -2.63 61.23 -7.05
CA THR A 260 -1.74 60.95 -5.90
C THR A 260 -2.32 61.53 -4.62
N SER A 261 -1.93 60.95 -3.47
CA SER A 261 -2.27 61.47 -2.13
C SER A 261 -3.75 61.76 -1.89
N PHE A 262 -4.63 60.94 -2.47
CA PHE A 262 -6.06 60.89 -2.15
C PHE A 262 -6.36 59.50 -1.60
N GLU A 263 -6.87 59.43 -0.37
CA GLU A 263 -7.13 58.16 0.30
C GLU A 263 -8.54 57.64 0.04
N THR A 264 -9.52 58.52 -0.18
CA THR A 264 -10.93 58.12 -0.28
C THR A 264 -11.55 58.48 -1.63
N LEU A 265 -12.21 57.52 -2.28
CA LEU A 265 -13.03 57.75 -3.49
C LEU A 265 -14.52 57.67 -3.15
N LEU A 266 -15.29 58.67 -3.57
CA LEU A 266 -16.73 58.74 -3.38
C LEU A 266 -17.44 58.96 -4.71
N VAL A 267 -18.23 57.97 -5.16
CA VAL A 267 -18.99 58.06 -6.41
C VAL A 267 -20.42 58.45 -6.11
N LYS A 268 -20.86 59.62 -6.59
CA LYS A 268 -22.23 60.14 -6.38
C LYS A 268 -22.95 60.34 -7.69
N ASN A 269 -24.26 60.47 -7.61
CA ASN A 269 -25.10 60.86 -8.73
C ASN A 269 -25.81 62.18 -8.40
N SER A 270 -25.35 63.26 -9.01
CA SER A 270 -25.97 64.59 -8.90
C SER A 270 -27.18 64.77 -9.82
N ASN A 271 -27.49 63.80 -10.69
CA ASN A 271 -28.69 63.77 -11.53
C ASN A 271 -29.79 62.89 -10.90
N PRO A 272 -30.88 63.48 -10.36
CA PRO A 272 -31.95 62.73 -9.69
C PRO A 272 -32.76 61.81 -10.62
N PHE A 273 -32.53 61.85 -11.94
CA PHE A 273 -33.20 60.99 -12.94
C PHE A 273 -32.33 59.85 -13.47
N ALA A 274 -31.04 59.79 -13.12
CA ALA A 274 -30.18 58.67 -13.49
C ALA A 274 -30.28 57.55 -12.44
N ALA A 275 -30.43 56.30 -12.90
CA ALA A 275 -30.61 55.13 -12.03
C ALA A 275 -29.28 54.55 -11.49
N VAL A 276 -28.13 55.09 -11.92
CA VAL A 276 -26.79 54.54 -11.66
C VAL A 276 -25.83 55.68 -11.34
N ALA A 277 -25.07 55.53 -10.26
CA ALA A 277 -23.89 56.36 -9.98
C ALA A 277 -22.67 55.62 -10.54
N SER A 278 -22.07 56.12 -11.62
CA SER A 278 -20.96 55.43 -12.29
C SER A 278 -19.69 56.26 -12.37
N ALA A 279 -18.52 55.64 -12.26
CA ALA A 279 -17.24 56.28 -12.54
C ALA A 279 -16.28 55.31 -13.23
N THR A 280 -15.36 55.82 -14.04
CA THR A 280 -14.28 55.04 -14.65
C THR A 280 -12.94 55.41 -14.00
N VAL A 281 -12.19 54.41 -13.56
CA VAL A 281 -10.87 54.55 -12.91
C VAL A 281 -9.91 53.52 -13.48
N SER A 282 -8.60 53.75 -13.41
CA SER A 282 -7.61 52.69 -13.68
C SER A 282 -7.53 51.71 -12.51
N ALA A 283 -7.00 50.51 -12.72
CA ALA A 283 -6.80 49.54 -11.65
C ALA A 283 -5.87 50.06 -10.54
N ALA A 284 -4.77 50.75 -10.91
CA ALA A 284 -3.86 51.39 -9.97
C ALA A 284 -4.58 52.44 -9.09
N GLN A 285 -5.44 53.24 -9.72
CA GLN A 285 -6.24 54.24 -9.00
C GLN A 285 -7.24 53.58 -8.06
N HIS A 286 -7.98 52.55 -8.53
CA HIS A 286 -8.90 51.80 -7.68
C HIS A 286 -8.18 51.28 -6.43
N ASN A 287 -7.05 50.60 -6.60
CA ASN A 287 -6.26 50.02 -5.51
C ASN A 287 -5.66 51.06 -4.56
N ALA A 288 -5.47 52.30 -5.02
CA ALA A 288 -4.97 53.40 -4.19
C ALA A 288 -6.07 54.01 -3.28
N PHE A 289 -7.35 53.79 -3.61
CA PHE A 289 -8.47 54.38 -2.87
C PHE A 289 -9.11 53.40 -1.88
N THR A 290 -9.45 53.91 -0.70
CA THR A 290 -10.56 53.40 0.10
C THR A 290 -11.87 53.92 -0.50
N ILE A 291 -12.67 53.05 -1.09
CA ILE A 291 -13.95 53.47 -1.71
C ILE A 291 -15.01 53.57 -0.61
N GLY A 292 -15.53 54.79 -0.39
CA GLY A 292 -16.54 55.07 0.63
C GLY A 292 -17.98 54.92 0.13
N ASP A 293 -18.91 54.58 1.03
CA ASP A 293 -20.35 54.62 0.75
C ASP A 293 -20.79 56.07 0.52
N ALA A 294 -21.44 56.33 -0.62
CA ALA A 294 -22.04 57.61 -0.99
C ALA A 294 -23.06 58.17 0.03
N GLY A 295 -23.44 57.40 1.05
CA GLY A 295 -24.38 57.80 2.09
C GLY A 295 -25.81 57.84 1.56
N LEU A 296 -26.09 57.04 0.54
CA LEU A 296 -27.42 56.92 -0.06
C LEU A 296 -28.38 56.36 0.98
N ARG A 297 -29.62 56.90 1.03
CA ARG A 297 -30.62 56.47 2.03
C ARG A 297 -30.80 54.95 1.94
N PRO A 298 -30.93 54.21 3.07
CA PRO A 298 -31.30 52.81 3.04
C PRO A 298 -32.59 52.62 2.24
N GLY A 299 -32.52 51.90 1.12
CA GLY A 299 -33.66 51.65 0.21
C GLY A 299 -33.75 52.53 -1.04
N ALA A 300 -32.78 53.41 -1.34
CA ALA A 300 -32.69 54.07 -2.64
C ALA A 300 -32.07 53.10 -3.69
N ALA A 301 -32.83 52.75 -4.73
CA ALA A 301 -32.44 51.79 -5.78
C ALA A 301 -31.45 52.38 -6.81
N ILE A 302 -30.36 52.98 -6.35
CA ILE A 302 -29.31 53.52 -7.23
C ILE A 302 -28.13 52.55 -7.16
N GLN A 303 -27.85 51.87 -8.27
CA GLN A 303 -26.70 50.97 -8.40
C GLN A 303 -25.42 51.80 -8.55
N GLN A 304 -24.38 51.52 -7.76
CA GLN A 304 -23.04 52.08 -7.98
C GLN A 304 -22.26 51.15 -8.91
N THR A 305 -21.71 51.74 -9.97
CA THR A 305 -20.93 51.02 -10.98
C THR A 305 -19.54 51.62 -11.12
N ILE A 306 -18.49 50.84 -10.92
CA ILE A 306 -17.13 51.25 -11.28
C ILE A 306 -16.72 50.56 -12.57
N THR A 307 -16.30 51.35 -13.55
CA THR A 307 -15.65 50.84 -14.76
C THR A 307 -14.14 50.85 -14.56
N LEU A 308 -13.48 49.72 -14.76
CA LEU A 308 -12.03 49.63 -14.75
C LEU A 308 -11.49 49.87 -16.16
N GLY A 309 -10.65 50.89 -16.31
CA GLY A 309 -9.92 51.20 -17.54
C GLY A 309 -8.98 50.06 -17.98
N ALA A 310 -8.52 50.09 -19.23
CA ALA A 310 -7.63 49.06 -19.78
C ALA A 310 -6.38 48.87 -18.92
N GLY A 311 -5.95 47.63 -18.71
CA GLY A 311 -4.81 47.31 -17.85
C GLY A 311 -4.75 45.83 -17.45
N THR A 312 -3.71 45.47 -16.70
CA THR A 312 -3.43 44.09 -16.27
C THR A 312 -3.31 43.94 -14.75
N GLU A 313 -3.40 45.03 -14.00
CA GLU A 313 -3.24 44.99 -12.54
C GLU A 313 -4.43 44.30 -11.88
N ALA A 314 -4.18 43.58 -10.80
CA ALA A 314 -5.23 42.91 -10.04
C ALA A 314 -6.04 43.91 -9.22
N VAL A 315 -7.35 43.74 -9.16
CA VAL A 315 -8.28 44.57 -8.38
C VAL A 315 -9.10 43.69 -7.46
N THR A 316 -9.28 44.14 -6.21
CA THR A 316 -10.28 43.56 -5.31
C THR A 316 -11.47 44.50 -5.23
N GLY A 317 -12.66 44.03 -5.60
CA GLY A 317 -13.89 44.82 -5.54
C GLY A 317 -14.13 45.37 -4.13
N SER A 318 -14.75 46.55 -4.06
CA SER A 318 -15.16 47.12 -2.78
C SER A 318 -16.49 46.53 -2.33
N SER A 319 -16.67 46.33 -1.02
CA SER A 319 -17.92 45.85 -0.42
C SER A 319 -19.10 46.82 -0.55
N VAL A 320 -18.84 48.09 -0.88
CA VAL A 320 -19.86 49.12 -1.04
C VAL A 320 -20.27 49.38 -2.51
N ILE A 321 -19.70 48.65 -3.47
CA ILE A 321 -19.97 48.82 -4.92
C ILE A 321 -20.70 47.60 -5.47
N GLU A 322 -21.90 47.80 -6.00
CA GLU A 322 -22.75 46.70 -6.48
C GLU A 322 -22.32 46.12 -7.82
N ALA A 323 -21.74 46.94 -8.71
CA ALA A 323 -21.37 46.52 -10.06
C ALA A 323 -19.98 47.01 -10.50
N TYR A 324 -19.27 46.14 -11.21
CA TYR A 324 -18.02 46.44 -11.90
C TYR A 324 -18.14 46.12 -13.39
N VAL A 325 -17.54 46.96 -14.22
CA VAL A 325 -17.44 46.76 -15.68
C VAL A 325 -15.97 46.85 -16.08
N LEU A 326 -15.44 45.82 -16.73
CA LEU A 326 -14.08 45.80 -17.24
C LEU A 326 -14.09 46.37 -18.66
N SER A 327 -13.37 47.47 -18.89
CA SER A 327 -13.32 48.09 -20.22
C SER A 327 -12.55 47.25 -21.23
N GLU A 328 -12.71 47.55 -22.52
CA GLU A 328 -12.02 46.85 -23.61
C GLU A 328 -10.50 46.76 -23.35
N ASN A 329 -9.93 45.55 -23.52
CA ASN A 329 -8.51 45.22 -23.27
C ASN A 329 -8.07 45.23 -21.80
N TYR A 330 -8.97 45.29 -20.82
CA TYR A 330 -8.60 44.86 -19.48
C TYR A 330 -8.32 43.35 -19.49
N SER A 331 -7.22 42.91 -18.89
CA SER A 331 -6.85 41.49 -18.83
C SER A 331 -6.19 41.14 -17.50
N GLY A 332 -6.69 41.76 -16.41
CA GLY A 332 -6.19 41.56 -15.05
C GLY A 332 -7.05 40.60 -14.24
N THR A 333 -6.63 40.33 -13.00
CA THR A 333 -7.42 39.57 -12.03
C THR A 333 -8.41 40.48 -11.30
N PHE A 334 -9.67 40.07 -11.20
CA PHE A 334 -10.70 40.73 -10.41
C PHE A 334 -11.17 39.81 -9.28
N THR A 335 -10.85 40.15 -8.04
CA THR A 335 -11.33 39.44 -6.84
C THR A 335 -12.60 40.10 -6.34
N LEU A 336 -13.67 39.34 -6.11
CA LEU A 336 -14.92 39.90 -5.64
C LEU A 336 -14.77 40.44 -4.20
N GLY A 337 -15.31 41.64 -3.97
CA GLY A 337 -15.32 42.26 -2.64
C GLY A 337 -16.35 41.67 -1.69
N PHE A 338 -17.41 41.08 -2.24
CA PHE A 338 -18.50 40.42 -1.51
C PHE A 338 -19.30 39.51 -2.45
N ALA A 339 -20.06 38.60 -1.85
CA ALA A 339 -20.64 37.45 -2.53
C ALA A 339 -21.77 37.75 -3.56
N SER A 340 -22.31 38.98 -3.60
CA SER A 340 -23.43 39.37 -4.48
C SER A 340 -23.04 40.40 -5.53
N GLN A 341 -21.75 40.66 -5.69
CA GLN A 341 -21.23 41.67 -6.62
C GLN A 341 -21.46 41.24 -8.08
N LYS A 342 -21.83 42.20 -8.93
CA LYS A 342 -21.95 41.97 -10.38
C LYS A 342 -20.68 42.42 -11.09
N VAL A 343 -20.12 41.59 -11.94
CA VAL A 343 -18.94 41.90 -12.75
C VAL A 343 -19.24 41.57 -14.20
N THR A 344 -19.06 42.55 -15.09
CA THR A 344 -19.11 42.34 -16.53
C THR A 344 -17.71 42.53 -17.08
N GLY A 345 -17.19 41.47 -17.68
CA GLY A 345 -15.86 41.36 -18.23
C GLY A 345 -15.74 42.03 -19.59
N SER A 346 -14.59 41.82 -20.22
CA SER A 346 -14.13 42.61 -21.35
C SER A 346 -13.84 41.74 -22.58
N SER A 347 -13.14 42.30 -23.56
CA SER A 347 -12.59 41.55 -24.69
C SER A 347 -11.19 40.97 -24.41
N GLY A 348 -10.58 41.28 -23.26
CA GLY A 348 -9.29 40.70 -22.85
C GLY A 348 -9.50 39.55 -21.88
N ASP A 349 -8.50 38.68 -21.76
CA ASP A 349 -8.54 37.49 -20.90
C ASP A 349 -8.58 37.91 -19.42
N ASN A 350 -9.72 37.69 -18.76
CA ASN A 350 -9.96 38.10 -17.38
C ASN A 350 -9.89 36.92 -16.41
N THR A 351 -9.39 37.14 -15.20
CA THR A 351 -9.43 36.15 -14.12
C THR A 351 -10.33 36.63 -13.00
N PHE A 352 -11.42 35.92 -12.70
CA PHE A 352 -12.36 36.29 -11.65
C PHE A 352 -12.16 35.39 -10.42
N VAL A 353 -11.86 35.96 -9.25
CA VAL A 353 -11.62 35.21 -8.02
C VAL A 353 -12.82 35.31 -7.08
N LEU A 354 -13.37 34.16 -6.72
CA LEU A 354 -14.48 34.03 -5.78
C LEU A 354 -13.99 33.27 -4.56
N SER A 355 -14.33 33.75 -3.37
CA SER A 355 -13.96 33.10 -2.11
C SER A 355 -15.18 32.71 -1.26
N ASP A 356 -16.38 33.16 -1.63
CA ASP A 356 -17.64 32.84 -0.97
C ASP A 356 -18.82 33.18 -1.92
N LEU A 357 -19.88 32.37 -1.90
CA LEU A 357 -21.16 32.65 -2.55
C LEU A 357 -22.29 32.54 -1.50
N SER A 358 -22.99 33.65 -1.28
CA SER A 358 -24.21 33.65 -0.48
C SER A 358 -25.31 32.91 -1.25
N PRO A 359 -25.99 31.92 -0.64
CA PRO A 359 -27.12 31.24 -1.27
C PRO A 359 -28.30 32.17 -1.57
N GLU A 360 -28.41 33.30 -0.87
CA GLU A 360 -29.56 34.21 -0.97
C GLU A 360 -29.42 35.27 -2.08
N GLN A 361 -28.19 35.64 -2.46
CA GLN A 361 -27.88 36.58 -3.55
C GLN A 361 -26.52 36.26 -4.17
N PRO A 362 -26.47 35.47 -5.26
CA PRO A 362 -25.20 35.07 -5.85
C PRO A 362 -24.55 36.21 -6.63
N ALA A 363 -23.22 36.14 -6.78
CA ALA A 363 -22.48 36.99 -7.70
C ALA A 363 -22.95 36.76 -9.13
N LYS A 364 -22.92 37.81 -9.95
CA LYS A 364 -23.20 37.71 -11.39
C LYS A 364 -21.93 38.07 -12.16
N ILE A 365 -21.32 37.07 -12.78
CA ILE A 365 -20.07 37.21 -13.55
C ILE A 365 -20.36 36.88 -15.01
N ASP A 366 -19.85 37.73 -15.87
CA ASP A 366 -19.86 37.55 -17.31
C ASP A 366 -18.43 37.82 -17.78
N GLY A 367 -17.69 36.84 -18.31
CA GLY A 367 -16.28 37.07 -18.71
C GLY A 367 -16.14 37.98 -19.93
N GLY A 368 -17.18 38.06 -20.76
CA GLY A 368 -17.16 38.84 -21.99
C GLY A 368 -16.75 37.99 -23.19
N ALA A 369 -15.76 38.44 -23.96
CA ALA A 369 -15.34 37.81 -25.21
C ALA A 369 -13.89 37.31 -25.21
N GLY A 370 -13.19 37.44 -24.08
CA GLY A 370 -11.84 36.94 -23.88
C GLY A 370 -11.81 35.42 -23.67
N ASN A 371 -10.63 34.89 -23.37
CA ASN A 371 -10.48 33.55 -22.80
C ASN A 371 -10.39 33.67 -21.28
N ASP A 372 -11.55 33.58 -20.63
CA ASP A 372 -11.72 33.99 -19.24
C ASP A 372 -11.56 32.81 -18.27
N THR A 373 -11.05 33.10 -17.08
CA THR A 373 -10.79 32.12 -16.02
C THR A 373 -11.56 32.47 -14.75
N LEU A 374 -12.30 31.51 -14.21
CA LEU A 374 -12.94 31.60 -12.90
C LEU A 374 -12.10 30.85 -11.87
N VAL A 375 -11.69 31.52 -10.79
CA VAL A 375 -10.94 30.93 -9.67
C VAL A 375 -11.88 30.79 -8.48
N LEU A 376 -12.06 29.58 -7.99
CA LEU A 376 -12.93 29.24 -6.87
C LEU A 376 -12.09 28.88 -5.64
N ASN A 377 -12.18 29.71 -4.59
CA ASN A 377 -11.53 29.48 -3.31
C ASN A 377 -12.60 29.20 -2.24
N GLY A 378 -12.36 28.23 -1.35
CA GLY A 378 -13.28 27.92 -0.25
C GLY A 378 -14.49 27.07 -0.66
N THR A 379 -15.60 27.20 0.07
CA THR A 379 -16.82 26.40 -0.14
C THR A 379 -17.80 27.11 -1.04
N ILE A 380 -18.03 26.59 -2.25
CA ILE A 380 -18.81 27.26 -3.29
C ILE A 380 -19.83 26.29 -3.90
N SER A 381 -21.05 26.75 -4.17
CA SER A 381 -22.06 25.97 -4.90
C SER A 381 -22.46 26.72 -6.16
N LEU A 382 -22.41 26.03 -7.31
CA LEU A 382 -22.79 26.53 -8.64
C LEU A 382 -24.12 25.94 -9.14
N VAL A 383 -24.84 25.21 -8.29
CA VAL A 383 -25.97 24.34 -8.69
C VAL A 383 -27.34 24.82 -8.23
N SER A 384 -27.46 25.97 -7.56
CA SER A 384 -28.78 26.42 -7.06
C SER A 384 -29.69 26.91 -8.19
N ALA A 385 -31.01 26.75 -8.02
CA ALA A 385 -32.03 27.23 -8.97
C ALA A 385 -32.01 28.76 -9.19
N ALA A 386 -31.30 29.51 -8.34
CA ALA A 386 -31.09 30.96 -8.49
C ALA A 386 -29.87 31.30 -9.37
N GLN A 387 -28.97 30.34 -9.67
CA GLN A 387 -27.65 30.55 -10.28
C GLN A 387 -27.56 30.25 -11.79
N THR A 388 -28.58 29.66 -12.41
CA THR A 388 -28.55 29.39 -13.86
C THR A 388 -28.43 30.70 -14.66
N GLY A 389 -27.33 30.85 -15.39
CA GLY A 389 -27.03 32.08 -16.16
C GLY A 389 -26.44 33.24 -15.34
N MET A 390 -25.93 32.97 -14.12
CA MET A 390 -25.22 33.97 -13.32
C MET A 390 -23.71 33.99 -13.58
N ILE A 391 -23.13 32.88 -14.03
CA ILE A 391 -21.75 32.80 -14.55
C ILE A 391 -21.87 32.49 -16.03
N ASN A 392 -21.41 33.41 -16.88
CA ASN A 392 -21.45 33.28 -18.33
C ASN A 392 -20.10 33.62 -18.94
N ASN A 393 -19.83 33.10 -20.14
CA ASN A 393 -18.63 33.38 -20.93
C ASN A 393 -17.37 33.16 -20.08
N ILE A 394 -17.23 31.95 -19.54
CA ILE A 394 -16.05 31.49 -18.81
C ILE A 394 -15.59 30.23 -19.52
N GLU A 395 -14.34 30.23 -19.98
CA GLU A 395 -13.75 29.12 -20.73
C GLU A 395 -12.91 28.21 -19.83
N ASN A 396 -12.45 28.73 -18.68
CA ASN A 396 -11.53 28.04 -17.77
C ASN A 396 -12.00 28.14 -16.32
N LEU A 397 -11.88 27.05 -15.56
CA LEU A 397 -12.17 26.98 -14.14
C LEU A 397 -10.95 26.48 -13.37
N THR A 398 -10.50 27.26 -12.39
CA THR A 398 -9.42 26.93 -11.46
C THR A 398 -9.98 26.73 -10.06
N LEU A 399 -9.67 25.60 -9.43
CA LEU A 399 -10.00 25.34 -8.02
C LEU A 399 -8.78 25.68 -7.17
N GLY A 400 -8.91 26.64 -6.24
CA GLY A 400 -7.83 26.99 -5.34
C GLY A 400 -7.63 25.93 -4.26
N ASP A 401 -6.42 25.84 -3.69
CA ASP A 401 -6.10 24.88 -2.63
C ASP A 401 -7.11 24.94 -1.46
N GLY A 402 -7.70 23.79 -1.14
CA GLY A 402 -8.74 23.67 -0.11
C GLY A 402 -10.16 23.95 -0.60
N ALA A 403 -10.38 24.16 -1.91
CA ALA A 403 -11.71 24.44 -2.44
C ALA A 403 -12.62 23.22 -2.34
N SER A 404 -13.87 23.48 -1.95
CA SER A 404 -14.94 22.49 -1.89
C SER A 404 -16.11 23.00 -2.72
N VAL A 405 -16.26 22.49 -3.94
CA VAL A 405 -17.19 23.05 -4.92
C VAL A 405 -18.27 22.06 -5.32
N THR A 406 -19.53 22.46 -5.22
CA THR A 406 -20.65 21.74 -5.83
C THR A 406 -20.95 22.31 -7.22
N MET A 407 -20.90 21.50 -8.27
CA MET A 407 -21.06 21.97 -9.65
C MET A 407 -21.72 20.94 -10.57
N PHE A 408 -22.39 21.44 -11.62
CA PHE A 408 -22.86 20.59 -12.72
C PHE A 408 -21.68 20.02 -13.52
N ASP A 409 -21.85 18.86 -14.15
CA ASP A 409 -20.90 18.26 -15.10
C ASP A 409 -20.42 19.25 -16.17
N SER A 410 -21.31 20.11 -16.69
CA SER A 410 -20.94 21.14 -17.66
C SER A 410 -19.93 22.18 -17.15
N TYR A 411 -19.89 22.44 -15.84
CA TYR A 411 -18.87 23.30 -15.23
C TYR A 411 -17.62 22.52 -14.88
N HIS A 412 -17.76 21.23 -14.54
CA HIS A 412 -16.63 20.34 -14.31
C HIS A 412 -15.75 20.19 -15.56
N ASP A 413 -16.35 20.12 -16.75
CA ASP A 413 -15.64 20.11 -18.04
C ASP A 413 -14.75 21.34 -18.29
N LEU A 414 -15.00 22.45 -17.59
CA LEU A 414 -14.20 23.68 -17.68
C LEU A 414 -12.99 23.66 -16.73
N VAL A 415 -12.91 22.70 -15.78
CA VAL A 415 -11.80 22.62 -14.82
C VAL A 415 -10.51 22.36 -15.58
N ASN A 416 -9.57 23.31 -15.48
CA ASN A 416 -8.27 23.23 -16.14
C ASN A 416 -7.10 23.16 -15.15
N SER A 417 -7.33 23.51 -13.88
CA SER A 417 -6.35 23.44 -12.80
C SER A 417 -7.05 23.35 -11.45
N ALA A 418 -6.51 22.52 -10.55
CA ALA A 418 -6.98 22.35 -9.18
C ALA A 418 -5.79 22.05 -8.25
N PRO A 419 -4.85 22.99 -8.04
CA PRO A 419 -3.72 22.75 -7.15
C PRO A 419 -4.16 22.49 -5.71
N GLY A 420 -3.42 21.63 -5.01
CA GLY A 420 -3.60 21.44 -3.57
C GLY A 420 -4.59 20.34 -3.23
N THR A 421 -5.41 20.52 -2.19
CA THR A 421 -6.45 19.54 -1.82
C THR A 421 -7.84 20.07 -2.15
N ASN A 422 -8.53 19.43 -3.09
CA ASN A 422 -9.82 19.90 -3.61
C ASN A 422 -10.91 18.84 -3.45
N THR A 423 -12.13 19.30 -3.22
CA THR A 423 -13.33 18.48 -3.18
C THR A 423 -14.33 18.98 -4.23
N VAL A 424 -14.76 18.11 -5.13
CA VAL A 424 -15.81 18.39 -6.12
C VAL A 424 -17.03 17.55 -5.80
N SER A 425 -18.11 18.19 -5.39
CA SER A 425 -19.43 17.57 -5.32
C SER A 425 -20.08 17.65 -6.69
N LEU A 426 -20.17 16.52 -7.37
CA LEU A 426 -20.61 16.44 -8.75
C LEU A 426 -22.11 16.18 -8.84
N VAL A 427 -22.76 17.03 -9.64
CA VAL A 427 -24.19 17.09 -9.90
C VAL A 427 -24.34 16.85 -11.41
N VAL A 428 -24.90 15.71 -11.83
CA VAL A 428 -24.98 15.35 -13.25
C VAL A 428 -26.37 15.63 -13.82
N GLY A 429 -26.41 16.51 -14.81
CA GLY A 429 -27.65 16.83 -15.52
C GLY A 429 -28.08 15.79 -16.56
N ASN A 430 -27.22 14.82 -16.87
CA ASN A 430 -27.43 13.79 -17.88
C ASN A 430 -26.77 12.45 -17.46
N SER A 431 -26.99 11.38 -18.24
CA SER A 431 -26.48 10.03 -17.92
C SER A 431 -25.13 9.69 -18.57
N THR A 432 -24.32 10.68 -18.97
CA THR A 432 -23.00 10.41 -19.59
C THR A 432 -21.89 10.33 -18.54
N PRO A 433 -20.88 9.45 -18.72
CA PRO A 433 -19.75 9.38 -17.79
C PRO A 433 -18.94 10.66 -17.76
N VAL A 434 -18.62 11.14 -16.55
CA VAL A 434 -17.76 12.30 -16.32
C VAL A 434 -16.34 11.82 -16.07
N ALA A 435 -15.35 12.43 -16.73
CA ALA A 435 -13.94 12.09 -16.52
C ALA A 435 -13.37 12.85 -15.32
N ALA A 436 -12.82 12.17 -14.33
CA ALA A 436 -12.16 12.83 -13.21
C ALA A 436 -10.96 13.65 -13.70
N HIS A 437 -10.86 14.88 -13.20
CA HIS A 437 -9.75 15.77 -13.48
C HIS A 437 -8.51 15.31 -12.69
N ALA A 438 -7.34 15.35 -13.33
CA ALA A 438 -6.10 14.78 -12.78
C ALA A 438 -5.63 15.42 -11.46
N GLU A 439 -5.95 16.69 -11.26
CA GLU A 439 -5.60 17.46 -10.06
C GLU A 439 -6.72 17.51 -9.00
N VAL A 440 -7.84 16.80 -9.19
CA VAL A 440 -8.91 16.78 -8.17
C VAL A 440 -8.78 15.53 -7.31
N GLU A 441 -8.58 15.72 -6.00
CA GLU A 441 -8.34 14.64 -5.06
C GLU A 441 -9.61 13.92 -4.62
N THR A 442 -10.70 14.66 -4.39
CA THR A 442 -11.92 14.11 -3.80
C THR A 442 -13.15 14.45 -4.64
N TYR A 443 -13.89 13.42 -5.01
CA TYR A 443 -15.20 13.52 -5.62
C TYR A 443 -16.28 13.09 -4.64
N VAL A 444 -17.33 13.88 -4.52
CA VAL A 444 -18.57 13.50 -3.85
C VAL A 444 -19.65 13.38 -4.91
N LEU A 445 -20.17 12.17 -5.12
CA LEU A 445 -21.29 11.90 -6.02
C LEU A 445 -22.56 12.18 -5.23
N THR A 446 -23.18 13.34 -5.50
CA THR A 446 -24.30 13.82 -4.70
C THR A 446 -25.65 13.48 -5.34
N ASP A 447 -26.62 13.13 -4.51
CA ASP A 447 -28.03 13.01 -4.88
C ASP A 447 -28.55 14.31 -5.52
N ASP A 448 -28.91 14.22 -6.79
CA ASP A 448 -29.27 15.37 -7.58
C ASP A 448 -30.77 15.43 -7.93
N ILE A 449 -31.23 16.62 -8.34
CA ILE A 449 -32.62 16.96 -8.67
C ILE A 449 -33.09 16.18 -9.93
N GLY A 450 -33.38 14.88 -9.79
CA GLY A 450 -33.82 14.07 -10.93
C GLY A 450 -33.64 12.56 -10.84
N SER A 451 -33.00 12.02 -9.78
CA SER A 451 -32.83 10.57 -9.59
C SER A 451 -31.89 9.89 -10.61
N HIS A 452 -30.82 10.57 -11.04
CA HIS A 452 -29.84 10.04 -11.98
C HIS A 452 -28.62 9.47 -11.25
N ALA A 453 -28.14 8.31 -11.71
CA ALA A 453 -26.88 7.73 -11.27
C ALA A 453 -25.68 8.45 -11.90
N VAL A 454 -24.65 8.73 -11.10
CA VAL A 454 -23.40 9.33 -11.56
C VAL A 454 -22.46 8.23 -12.04
N THR A 455 -21.83 8.43 -13.20
CA THR A 455 -20.71 7.58 -13.64
C THR A 455 -19.44 8.42 -13.68
N LEU A 456 -18.46 8.10 -12.82
CA LEU A 456 -17.18 8.81 -12.73
C LEU A 456 -16.03 7.94 -13.25
N ASN A 457 -15.30 8.40 -14.25
CA ASN A 457 -14.06 7.75 -14.71
C ASN A 457 -12.89 8.29 -13.89
N VAL A 458 -12.47 7.54 -12.88
CA VAL A 458 -11.46 7.98 -11.92
C VAL A 458 -10.06 8.00 -12.52
N GLN A 459 -9.16 8.71 -11.83
CA GLN A 459 -7.72 8.63 -12.06
C GLN A 459 -7.11 7.62 -11.06
N ALA A 460 -5.80 7.37 -11.17
CA ALA A 460 -5.11 6.39 -10.31
C ALA A 460 -5.20 6.72 -8.81
N ALA A 461 -5.27 8.00 -8.43
CA ALA A 461 -5.41 8.44 -7.05
C ALA A 461 -6.60 9.39 -6.93
N THR A 462 -7.75 8.87 -6.47
CA THR A 462 -8.98 9.65 -6.33
C THR A 462 -9.77 9.13 -5.14
N ASN A 463 -10.20 10.02 -4.24
CA ASN A 463 -11.18 9.68 -3.21
C ASN A 463 -12.57 9.84 -3.80
N VAL A 464 -13.45 8.88 -3.57
CA VAL A 464 -14.84 8.93 -4.03
C VAL A 464 -15.74 8.68 -2.83
N THR A 465 -16.65 9.60 -2.57
CA THR A 465 -17.77 9.38 -1.65
C THR A 465 -19.04 9.46 -2.46
N SER A 466 -19.97 8.53 -2.29
CA SER A 466 -21.32 8.67 -2.83
C SER A 466 -22.31 8.90 -1.70
N GLU A 467 -23.40 9.58 -2.04
CA GLU A 467 -24.54 9.75 -1.16
C GLU A 467 -25.81 9.45 -1.97
N GLY A 468 -26.43 8.29 -1.76
CA GLY A 468 -27.78 7.98 -2.20
C GLY A 468 -27.93 6.98 -3.36
N HIS A 469 -28.19 7.46 -4.58
CA HIS A 469 -28.51 6.63 -5.76
C HIS A 469 -27.42 5.62 -6.14
N ASN A 470 -27.78 4.65 -7.01
CA ASN A 470 -26.83 3.63 -7.46
C ASN A 470 -25.81 4.19 -8.46
N ASP A 471 -24.67 4.64 -7.96
CA ASP A 471 -23.60 5.26 -8.74
C ASP A 471 -22.62 4.23 -9.31
N THR A 472 -21.83 4.65 -10.29
CA THR A 472 -20.79 3.83 -10.91
C THR A 472 -19.44 4.53 -10.90
N VAL A 473 -18.44 3.88 -10.33
CA VAL A 473 -17.04 4.31 -10.37
C VAL A 473 -16.28 3.47 -11.39
N GLN A 474 -15.86 4.08 -12.50
CA GLN A 474 -15.10 3.41 -13.56
C GLN A 474 -13.60 3.59 -13.32
N VAL A 475 -12.94 2.49 -12.95
CA VAL A 475 -11.48 2.45 -12.77
C VAL A 475 -10.75 2.24 -14.11
N GLY A 476 -11.41 1.64 -15.10
CA GLY A 476 -10.74 1.24 -16.33
C GLY A 476 -9.64 0.21 -16.04
N GLY A 477 -8.53 0.23 -16.78
CA GLY A 477 -7.36 -0.66 -16.59
C GLY A 477 -6.27 -0.02 -15.74
N LEU A 478 -6.64 0.82 -14.78
CA LEU A 478 -5.70 1.59 -13.94
C LEU A 478 -5.41 0.85 -12.62
N THR A 479 -4.29 1.23 -11.98
CA THR A 479 -4.06 0.98 -10.56
C THR A 479 -4.77 2.07 -9.74
N ALA A 480 -5.95 1.78 -9.24
CA ALA A 480 -6.74 2.69 -8.42
C ALA A 480 -6.32 2.64 -6.95
N THR A 481 -6.22 3.82 -6.37
CA THR A 481 -5.88 4.09 -4.97
C THR A 481 -6.75 5.24 -4.46
N GLY A 482 -6.89 5.35 -3.14
CA GLY A 482 -7.72 6.38 -2.51
C GLY A 482 -8.82 5.76 -1.64
N THR A 483 -9.64 6.62 -1.03
CA THR A 483 -10.73 6.21 -0.15
C THR A 483 -12.05 6.26 -0.91
N TYR A 484 -12.69 5.10 -1.05
CA TYR A 484 -13.96 4.88 -1.73
C TYR A 484 -14.99 4.56 -0.65
N VAL A 485 -15.83 5.54 -0.35
CA VAL A 485 -16.98 5.43 0.56
C VAL A 485 -18.24 5.42 -0.30
N LEU A 486 -18.55 4.23 -0.79
CA LEU A 486 -19.68 3.92 -1.65
C LEU A 486 -20.85 3.29 -0.88
N ASP A 487 -22.07 3.45 -1.39
CA ASP A 487 -23.30 2.86 -0.89
C ASP A 487 -23.54 1.45 -1.48
N SER A 488 -24.39 0.66 -0.82
CA SER A 488 -24.69 -0.72 -1.24
C SER A 488 -25.38 -0.85 -2.62
N GLY A 489 -25.88 0.25 -3.17
CA GLY A 489 -26.42 0.30 -4.54
C GLY A 489 -25.36 0.50 -5.61
N ASP A 490 -24.14 0.86 -5.21
CA ASP A 490 -23.11 1.35 -6.11
C ASP A 490 -22.26 0.23 -6.71
N LYS A 491 -21.59 0.58 -7.79
CA LYS A 491 -20.82 -0.34 -8.58
C LYS A 491 -19.44 0.20 -8.91
N ILE A 492 -18.43 -0.64 -8.75
CA ILE A 492 -17.12 -0.42 -9.39
C ILE A 492 -17.11 -1.15 -10.73
N THR A 493 -16.68 -0.48 -11.79
CA THR A 493 -16.41 -1.12 -13.08
C THR A 493 -14.94 -1.04 -13.45
N ALA A 494 -14.35 -2.17 -13.81
CA ALA A 494 -12.95 -2.30 -14.19
C ALA A 494 -12.82 -2.90 -15.59
N THR A 495 -11.71 -2.64 -16.27
CA THR A 495 -11.33 -3.30 -17.52
C THR A 495 -10.02 -4.05 -17.35
N ASP A 496 -9.56 -4.71 -18.41
CA ASP A 496 -8.39 -5.59 -18.33
C ASP A 496 -7.16 -4.88 -17.79
N GLY A 497 -6.49 -5.50 -16.81
CA GLY A 497 -5.31 -4.98 -16.14
C GLY A 497 -5.59 -4.02 -14.99
N ALA A 498 -6.84 -3.83 -14.60
CA ALA A 498 -7.18 -3.00 -13.44
C ALA A 498 -6.58 -3.55 -12.15
N ASP A 499 -6.19 -2.67 -11.25
CA ASP A 499 -5.75 -3.03 -9.90
C ASP A 499 -6.44 -2.13 -8.89
N ILE A 500 -7.34 -2.71 -8.09
CA ILE A 500 -8.06 -2.01 -7.02
C ILE A 500 -7.49 -2.33 -5.63
N SER A 501 -6.39 -3.08 -5.54
CA SER A 501 -5.82 -3.51 -4.25
C SER A 501 -5.40 -2.35 -3.35
N GLY A 502 -5.15 -1.16 -3.91
CA GLY A 502 -4.86 0.07 -3.17
C GLY A 502 -6.10 0.88 -2.72
N VAL A 503 -7.29 0.58 -3.24
CA VAL A 503 -8.54 1.23 -2.82
C VAL A 503 -8.83 0.89 -1.36
N ASN A 504 -9.18 1.90 -0.55
CA ASN A 504 -9.38 1.77 0.90
C ASN A 504 -8.17 1.16 1.64
N GLY A 505 -6.96 1.30 1.08
CA GLY A 505 -5.76 0.66 1.61
C GLY A 505 -5.81 -0.86 1.61
N GLY A 506 -6.59 -1.46 0.70
CA GLY A 506 -6.77 -2.91 0.58
C GLY A 506 -7.82 -3.49 1.53
N ALA A 507 -8.51 -2.67 2.31
CA ALA A 507 -9.66 -3.09 3.10
C ALA A 507 -10.85 -3.45 2.21
N ALA A 508 -11.85 -4.10 2.80
CA ALA A 508 -13.13 -4.38 2.16
C ALA A 508 -13.66 -3.14 1.41
N THR A 509 -14.17 -3.35 0.20
CA THR A 509 -14.88 -2.31 -0.52
C THR A 509 -16.18 -1.98 0.20
N THR A 510 -16.75 -0.81 -0.05
CA THR A 510 -18.13 -0.53 0.37
C THR A 510 -19.09 -0.55 -0.82
N ALA A 511 -18.58 -0.80 -2.04
CA ALA A 511 -19.40 -0.96 -3.22
C ALA A 511 -20.32 -2.18 -3.09
N GLY A 512 -21.57 -2.04 -3.53
CA GLY A 512 -22.50 -3.17 -3.61
C GLY A 512 -22.08 -4.24 -4.60
N SER A 513 -21.37 -3.86 -5.67
CA SER A 513 -20.87 -4.80 -6.68
C SER A 513 -19.61 -4.32 -7.40
N LEU A 514 -18.89 -5.25 -8.00
CA LEU A 514 -17.80 -5.00 -8.93
C LEU A 514 -18.05 -5.78 -10.21
N SER A 515 -18.03 -5.11 -11.37
CA SER A 515 -17.96 -5.82 -12.66
C SER A 515 -16.69 -5.52 -13.40
N PHE A 516 -16.12 -6.52 -14.07
CA PHE A 516 -14.88 -6.35 -14.79
C PHE A 516 -14.86 -7.20 -16.06
N SER A 517 -13.96 -6.85 -16.98
CA SER A 517 -13.67 -7.63 -18.18
C SER A 517 -12.16 -7.87 -18.29
N GLY A 518 -11.73 -9.11 -18.51
CA GLY A 518 -10.31 -9.47 -18.52
C GLY A 518 -9.79 -9.70 -17.10
N SER A 519 -8.66 -9.10 -16.76
CA SER A 519 -8.02 -9.24 -15.45
C SER A 519 -8.31 -8.07 -14.50
N VAL A 520 -8.51 -8.39 -13.22
CA VAL A 520 -8.56 -7.41 -12.12
C VAL A 520 -7.72 -7.91 -10.93
N THR A 521 -6.92 -7.03 -10.35
CA THR A 521 -6.15 -7.28 -9.13
C THR A 521 -6.88 -6.70 -7.92
N MET A 522 -7.00 -7.46 -6.84
CA MET A 522 -7.64 -7.02 -5.59
C MET A 522 -7.10 -7.79 -4.38
N THR A 523 -7.34 -7.31 -3.17
CA THR A 523 -6.99 -8.07 -1.95
C THR A 523 -8.03 -9.15 -1.64
N VAL A 524 -7.66 -10.11 -0.78
CA VAL A 524 -8.55 -11.13 -0.23
C VAL A 524 -9.70 -10.50 0.55
N ALA A 525 -9.45 -9.40 1.28
CA ALA A 525 -10.50 -8.68 2.02
C ALA A 525 -11.52 -8.04 1.07
N GLN A 526 -11.06 -7.43 -0.02
CA GLN A 526 -11.94 -6.87 -1.06
C GLN A 526 -12.73 -7.96 -1.79
N HIS A 527 -12.06 -9.06 -2.15
CA HIS A 527 -12.69 -10.21 -2.80
C HIS A 527 -13.79 -10.81 -1.92
N ASN A 528 -13.50 -11.11 -0.66
CA ASN A 528 -14.46 -11.76 0.25
C ASN A 528 -15.66 -10.87 0.61
N ASP A 529 -15.48 -9.54 0.62
CA ASP A 529 -16.58 -8.60 0.85
C ASP A 529 -17.54 -8.54 -0.35
N LEU A 530 -16.98 -8.53 -1.57
CA LEU A 530 -17.71 -8.71 -2.81
C LEU A 530 -18.15 -10.18 -2.92
N SER A 531 -19.23 -10.53 -2.22
CA SER A 531 -19.84 -11.87 -2.27
C SER A 531 -19.86 -12.44 -3.69
N ALA A 532 -19.86 -13.76 -3.85
CA ALA A 532 -19.82 -14.40 -5.17
C ALA A 532 -20.92 -13.92 -6.16
N ALA A 533 -22.01 -13.29 -5.69
CA ALA A 533 -23.05 -12.69 -6.54
C ALA A 533 -22.73 -11.24 -7.00
N ASN A 534 -21.86 -10.56 -6.26
CA ASN A 534 -21.55 -9.14 -6.40
C ASN A 534 -20.22 -8.90 -7.13
N LEU A 535 -19.35 -9.92 -7.21
CA LEU A 535 -18.19 -9.93 -8.11
C LEU A 535 -18.57 -10.57 -9.44
N GLN A 536 -18.70 -9.77 -10.50
CA GLN A 536 -19.23 -10.17 -11.80
C GLN A 536 -18.18 -10.04 -12.91
N GLY A 537 -17.72 -11.18 -13.42
CA GLY A 537 -17.00 -11.24 -14.69
C GLY A 537 -17.91 -10.88 -15.85
N SER A 538 -17.30 -10.49 -16.97
CA SER A 538 -17.98 -10.26 -18.23
C SER A 538 -18.30 -11.59 -18.93
N THR A 539 -18.77 -11.55 -20.18
CA THR A 539 -18.81 -12.76 -21.00
C THR A 539 -17.42 -12.98 -21.61
N GLY A 540 -16.66 -13.94 -21.11
CA GLY A 540 -15.30 -14.14 -21.60
C GLY A 540 -14.45 -15.00 -20.67
N SER A 541 -13.14 -14.79 -20.72
CA SER A 541 -12.18 -15.37 -19.78
C SER A 541 -11.77 -14.27 -18.81
N ASP A 542 -12.43 -14.22 -17.66
CA ASP A 542 -12.16 -13.21 -16.63
C ASP A 542 -11.26 -13.79 -15.54
N THR A 543 -10.28 -13.00 -15.11
CA THR A 543 -9.26 -13.42 -14.13
C THR A 543 -9.22 -12.48 -12.93
N VAL A 544 -9.31 -13.05 -11.73
CA VAL A 544 -8.99 -12.32 -10.50
C VAL A 544 -7.57 -12.66 -10.07
N VAL A 545 -6.75 -11.63 -9.87
CA VAL A 545 -5.41 -11.75 -9.29
C VAL A 545 -5.49 -11.28 -7.84
N LEU A 546 -5.15 -12.15 -6.89
CA LEU A 546 -5.11 -11.79 -5.48
C LEU A 546 -3.78 -11.10 -5.16
N ALA A 547 -3.85 -9.94 -4.52
CA ALA A 547 -2.68 -9.15 -4.15
C ALA A 547 -2.01 -9.61 -2.83
N ASP A 548 -2.74 -10.32 -1.99
CA ASP A 548 -2.30 -10.84 -0.69
C ASP A 548 -2.81 -12.27 -0.45
N ALA A 549 -2.09 -13.03 0.37
CA ALA A 549 -2.43 -14.42 0.65
C ALA A 549 -3.54 -14.53 1.68
N GLY A 550 -4.43 -15.53 1.52
CA GLY A 550 -5.50 -15.77 2.48
C GLY A 550 -6.51 -16.82 2.05
N THR A 551 -7.69 -16.79 2.67
CA THR A 551 -8.78 -17.73 2.38
C THR A 551 -9.81 -17.09 1.47
N VAL A 552 -10.11 -17.74 0.34
CA VAL A 552 -11.02 -17.24 -0.69
C VAL A 552 -11.92 -18.36 -1.20
N THR A 553 -13.18 -18.04 -1.50
CA THR A 553 -14.06 -18.90 -2.31
C THR A 553 -14.30 -18.23 -3.66
N GLY A 554 -13.97 -18.90 -4.76
CA GLY A 554 -14.13 -18.35 -6.10
C GLY A 554 -15.58 -17.93 -6.40
N SER A 555 -15.75 -16.86 -7.18
CA SER A 555 -17.06 -16.45 -7.71
C SER A 555 -17.43 -17.30 -8.92
N ALA A 556 -18.66 -17.81 -8.96
CA ALA A 556 -19.12 -18.65 -10.07
C ALA A 556 -19.14 -17.93 -11.43
N THR A 557 -19.02 -16.59 -11.45
CA THR A 557 -18.94 -15.77 -12.66
C THR A 557 -17.51 -15.45 -13.10
N VAL A 558 -16.50 -16.01 -12.43
CA VAL A 558 -15.09 -15.77 -12.74
C VAL A 558 -14.46 -17.10 -13.12
N GLU A 559 -13.80 -17.14 -14.28
CA GLU A 559 -13.24 -18.36 -14.85
C GLU A 559 -11.85 -18.69 -14.30
N ALA A 560 -11.05 -17.68 -13.93
CA ALA A 560 -9.68 -17.89 -13.50
C ALA A 560 -9.30 -17.10 -12.24
N TYR A 561 -8.48 -17.72 -11.40
CA TYR A 561 -7.88 -17.12 -10.21
C TYR A 561 -6.37 -17.31 -10.23
N THR A 562 -5.63 -16.23 -9.96
CA THR A 562 -4.20 -16.26 -9.66
C THR A 562 -4.03 -15.91 -8.19
N LEU A 563 -3.46 -16.82 -7.41
CA LEU A 563 -3.26 -16.65 -5.98
C LEU A 563 -2.01 -15.81 -5.72
N ALA A 564 -1.98 -15.12 -4.57
CA ALA A 564 -0.85 -14.30 -4.18
C ALA A 564 0.33 -15.16 -3.69
N ASP A 565 1.53 -14.57 -3.60
CA ASP A 565 2.63 -15.18 -2.86
C ASP A 565 2.31 -15.33 -1.38
N GLY A 566 2.65 -16.49 -0.80
CA GLY A 566 2.27 -16.87 0.57
C GLY A 566 1.34 -18.07 0.59
N GLY A 567 0.91 -18.52 1.77
CA GLY A 567 0.03 -19.69 1.87
C GLY A 567 -1.43 -19.32 1.70
N ASN A 568 -2.07 -19.83 0.65
CA ASN A 568 -3.47 -19.57 0.33
C ASN A 568 -4.38 -20.77 0.64
N ALA A 569 -5.66 -20.49 0.90
CA ALA A 569 -6.70 -21.51 0.97
C ALA A 569 -7.85 -21.12 0.04
N PHE A 570 -7.87 -21.68 -1.16
CA PHE A 570 -8.83 -21.37 -2.20
C PHE A 570 -9.88 -22.47 -2.34
N THR A 571 -11.17 -22.14 -2.31
CA THR A 571 -12.27 -23.08 -2.61
C THR A 571 -12.91 -22.72 -3.94
N LEU A 572 -13.10 -23.69 -4.84
CA LEU A 572 -13.76 -23.44 -6.12
C LEU A 572 -15.20 -22.99 -5.93
N GLY A 573 -15.61 -21.99 -6.71
CA GLY A 573 -17.00 -21.55 -6.80
C GLY A 573 -17.83 -22.30 -7.84
N THR A 574 -17.18 -22.87 -8.84
CA THR A 574 -17.81 -23.65 -9.92
C THR A 574 -16.80 -24.62 -10.53
N ALA A 575 -17.29 -25.67 -11.20
CA ALA A 575 -16.50 -26.73 -11.81
C ALA A 575 -15.55 -26.25 -12.93
N GLY A 576 -15.89 -25.15 -13.61
CA GLY A 576 -15.12 -24.61 -14.73
C GLY A 576 -13.93 -23.72 -14.34
N GLN A 577 -13.74 -23.44 -13.05
CA GLN A 577 -12.71 -22.51 -12.59
C GLN A 577 -11.30 -23.08 -12.76
N SER A 578 -10.40 -22.22 -13.21
CA SER A 578 -8.96 -22.44 -13.21
C SER A 578 -8.29 -21.68 -12.07
N VAL A 579 -7.30 -22.30 -11.43
CA VAL A 579 -6.55 -21.72 -10.31
C VAL A 579 -5.06 -21.87 -10.60
N THR A 580 -4.31 -20.78 -10.48
CA THR A 580 -2.85 -20.77 -10.54
C THR A 580 -2.33 -20.29 -9.19
N GLY A 581 -1.64 -21.15 -8.45
CA GLY A 581 -1.06 -20.82 -7.16
C GLY A 581 0.21 -19.98 -7.23
N GLY A 582 0.63 -19.51 -6.06
CA GLY A 582 1.76 -18.62 -5.86
C GLY A 582 3.07 -19.35 -5.55
N THR A 583 3.92 -18.75 -4.72
CA THR A 583 5.19 -19.33 -4.23
C THR A 583 5.14 -19.91 -2.82
N GLY A 584 3.97 -19.87 -2.17
CA GLY A 584 3.77 -20.47 -0.84
C GLY A 584 2.98 -21.77 -0.90
N ALA A 585 2.79 -22.42 0.25
CA ALA A 585 2.01 -23.65 0.35
C ALA A 585 0.51 -23.34 0.19
N ASP A 586 -0.05 -23.68 -0.96
CA ASP A 586 -1.42 -23.39 -1.33
C ASP A 586 -2.33 -24.61 -1.16
N THR A 587 -3.53 -24.37 -0.63
CA THR A 587 -4.58 -25.37 -0.50
C THR A 587 -5.71 -25.04 -1.46
N VAL A 588 -5.96 -25.88 -2.46
CA VAL A 588 -7.07 -25.73 -3.42
C VAL A 588 -8.14 -26.78 -3.14
N ASN A 589 -9.33 -26.37 -2.74
CA ASN A 589 -10.46 -27.24 -2.44
C ASN A 589 -11.47 -27.26 -3.58
N VAL A 590 -11.62 -28.43 -4.21
CA VAL A 590 -12.55 -28.63 -5.33
C VAL A 590 -13.92 -29.17 -4.89
N GLY A 591 -14.14 -29.41 -3.60
CA GLY A 591 -15.40 -29.94 -3.07
C GLY A 591 -15.80 -31.24 -3.76
N THR A 592 -17.02 -31.29 -4.31
CA THR A 592 -17.59 -32.45 -5.05
C THR A 592 -17.72 -32.17 -6.56
N TYR A 593 -16.99 -31.21 -7.11
CA TYR A 593 -17.17 -30.81 -8.51
C TYR A 593 -16.60 -31.83 -9.52
N GLU A 594 -17.19 -31.85 -10.72
CA GLU A 594 -16.58 -32.41 -11.93
C GLU A 594 -15.71 -31.34 -12.58
N VAL A 595 -14.48 -31.18 -12.12
CA VAL A 595 -13.62 -30.06 -12.50
C VAL A 595 -13.20 -30.16 -13.97
N THR A 596 -13.34 -29.06 -14.70
CA THR A 596 -12.92 -28.94 -16.10
C THR A 596 -11.87 -27.84 -16.32
N GLY A 597 -11.62 -27.00 -15.31
CA GLY A 597 -10.59 -25.96 -15.37
C GLY A 597 -9.17 -26.50 -15.18
N SER A 598 -8.19 -25.61 -15.24
CA SER A 598 -6.78 -25.92 -14.95
C SER A 598 -6.46 -25.59 -13.50
N LEU A 599 -5.94 -26.55 -12.74
CA LEU A 599 -5.49 -26.37 -11.37
C LEU A 599 -3.96 -26.51 -11.32
N ALA A 600 -3.27 -25.45 -10.95
CA ALA A 600 -1.83 -25.45 -10.73
C ALA A 600 -1.53 -24.97 -9.31
N GLY A 601 -0.88 -25.78 -8.48
CA GLY A 601 -0.51 -25.39 -7.11
C GLY A 601 0.60 -24.33 -7.06
N GLY A 602 1.44 -24.26 -8.09
CA GLY A 602 2.49 -23.25 -8.20
C GLY A 602 3.82 -23.78 -7.71
N ALA A 603 4.52 -23.01 -6.90
CA ALA A 603 5.71 -23.45 -6.20
C ALA A 603 5.41 -23.44 -4.70
N GLY A 604 5.78 -24.51 -4.00
CA GLY A 604 5.41 -24.67 -2.60
C GLY A 604 5.19 -26.14 -2.29
N ASP A 605 4.71 -26.43 -1.09
CA ASP A 605 4.15 -27.74 -0.77
C ASP A 605 2.62 -27.62 -0.88
N ASP A 606 2.09 -27.88 -2.06
CA ASP A 606 0.71 -27.55 -2.39
C ASP A 606 -0.23 -28.74 -2.17
N THR A 607 -1.46 -28.43 -1.73
CA THR A 607 -2.47 -29.42 -1.35
C THR A 607 -3.74 -29.26 -2.17
N LEU A 608 -4.12 -30.30 -2.89
CA LEU A 608 -5.42 -30.38 -3.56
C LEU A 608 -6.41 -31.15 -2.68
N VAL A 609 -7.41 -30.46 -2.16
CA VAL A 609 -8.46 -31.03 -1.30
C VAL A 609 -9.65 -31.46 -2.13
N MET A 610 -10.08 -32.71 -1.95
CA MET A 610 -11.20 -33.31 -2.67
C MET A 610 -12.19 -33.96 -1.68
N SER A 611 -13.48 -33.84 -1.96
CA SER A 611 -14.54 -34.53 -1.22
C SER A 611 -15.07 -35.73 -2.02
N ALA A 612 -15.64 -36.72 -1.33
CA ALA A 612 -16.18 -37.91 -1.99
C ALA A 612 -17.12 -37.56 -3.17
N GLY A 613 -16.80 -38.09 -4.35
CA GLY A 613 -17.50 -37.81 -5.61
C GLY A 613 -16.88 -36.72 -6.50
N ALA A 614 -15.80 -36.06 -6.06
CA ALA A 614 -15.02 -35.17 -6.93
C ALA A 614 -14.40 -35.92 -8.11
N ASN A 615 -14.42 -35.29 -9.28
CA ASN A 615 -13.87 -35.86 -10.52
C ASN A 615 -13.05 -34.81 -11.27
N LEU A 616 -11.74 -35.05 -11.41
CA LEU A 616 -10.82 -34.17 -12.12
C LEU A 616 -10.36 -34.74 -13.45
N SER A 617 -10.97 -35.81 -13.98
CA SER A 617 -10.55 -36.41 -15.26
C SER A 617 -10.67 -35.45 -16.45
N GLY A 618 -11.48 -34.39 -16.32
CA GLY A 618 -11.61 -33.32 -17.31
C GLY A 618 -10.72 -32.09 -17.06
N ALA A 619 -9.99 -32.07 -15.94
CA ALA A 619 -9.12 -30.96 -15.54
C ALA A 619 -7.68 -31.18 -15.99
N THR A 620 -6.91 -30.10 -16.10
CA THR A 620 -5.45 -30.16 -16.10
C THR A 620 -4.97 -29.90 -14.68
N VAL A 621 -4.19 -30.80 -14.10
CA VAL A 621 -3.71 -30.69 -12.71
C VAL A 621 -2.19 -30.77 -12.70
N SER A 622 -1.51 -29.81 -12.07
CA SER A 622 -0.05 -29.81 -11.96
C SER A 622 0.44 -29.11 -10.70
N GLY A 623 1.68 -29.39 -10.27
CA GLY A 623 2.31 -28.69 -9.14
C GLY A 623 1.57 -28.87 -7.83
N PHE A 624 0.99 -30.06 -7.58
CA PHE A 624 0.47 -30.43 -6.27
C PHE A 624 1.26 -31.63 -5.76
N GLU A 625 1.87 -31.49 -4.58
CA GLU A 625 2.60 -32.53 -3.89
C GLU A 625 1.65 -33.39 -3.04
N ASN A 626 0.57 -32.79 -2.54
CA ASN A 626 -0.36 -33.42 -1.61
C ASN A 626 -1.79 -33.46 -2.16
N PHE A 627 -2.49 -34.57 -1.96
CA PHE A 627 -3.91 -34.75 -2.27
C PHE A 627 -4.66 -35.14 -1.00
N ALA A 628 -5.47 -34.23 -0.45
CA ALA A 628 -6.20 -34.46 0.78
C ALA A 628 -7.66 -34.83 0.50
N LEU A 629 -8.07 -35.99 0.99
CA LEU A 629 -9.39 -36.56 0.73
C LEU A 629 -10.26 -36.60 1.98
N SER A 630 -11.50 -36.15 1.84
CA SER A 630 -12.52 -36.29 2.88
C SER A 630 -13.60 -37.30 2.49
N GLY A 631 -13.71 -38.36 3.30
CA GLY A 631 -14.69 -39.43 3.18
C GLY A 631 -14.26 -40.63 2.30
N ASN A 632 -14.98 -41.74 2.44
CA ASN A 632 -14.77 -42.95 1.63
C ASN A 632 -15.52 -42.83 0.30
N GLY A 633 -14.91 -43.25 -0.81
CA GLY A 633 -15.55 -43.21 -2.12
C GLY A 633 -14.59 -43.31 -3.30
N SER A 634 -15.13 -43.06 -4.49
CA SER A 634 -14.33 -42.99 -5.73
C SER A 634 -13.92 -41.54 -5.99
N PHE A 635 -12.65 -41.36 -6.33
CA PHE A 635 -12.05 -40.09 -6.70
C PHE A 635 -11.34 -40.28 -8.03
N SER A 636 -11.48 -39.32 -8.93
CA SER A 636 -10.79 -39.36 -10.24
C SER A 636 -9.82 -38.20 -10.33
N ILE A 637 -8.57 -38.48 -10.69
CA ILE A 637 -7.48 -37.50 -10.85
C ILE A 637 -6.75 -37.75 -12.17
N PRO A 638 -6.16 -36.78 -12.87
CA PRO A 638 -5.63 -37.01 -14.21
C PRO A 638 -4.40 -37.93 -14.26
N GLU A 639 -3.46 -37.72 -13.34
CA GLU A 639 -2.20 -38.47 -13.29
C GLU A 639 -1.57 -38.29 -11.91
N LEU A 640 -0.82 -39.30 -11.47
CA LEU A 640 -0.04 -39.28 -10.24
C LEU A 640 1.44 -39.51 -10.57
N ALA A 641 2.32 -39.02 -9.73
CA ALA A 641 3.77 -39.13 -9.88
C ALA A 641 4.44 -39.61 -8.58
N SER A 642 5.64 -40.15 -8.72
CA SER A 642 6.51 -40.50 -7.59
C SER A 642 6.85 -39.24 -6.78
N GLY A 643 6.81 -39.34 -5.45
CA GLY A 643 6.99 -38.24 -4.52
C GLY A 643 5.70 -37.58 -4.03
N GLN A 644 4.56 -37.80 -4.70
CA GLN A 644 3.28 -37.26 -4.25
C GLN A 644 2.73 -38.04 -3.05
N THR A 645 1.99 -37.34 -2.19
CA THR A 645 1.35 -37.92 -1.00
C THR A 645 -0.16 -37.76 -1.07
N ILE A 646 -0.87 -38.85 -0.76
CA ILE A 646 -2.32 -38.89 -0.62
C ILE A 646 -2.65 -38.93 0.87
N GLU A 647 -3.38 -37.94 1.35
CA GLU A 647 -3.89 -37.87 2.71
C GLU A 647 -5.36 -38.33 2.75
N LEU A 648 -5.66 -39.31 3.59
CA LEU A 648 -7.02 -39.74 3.92
C LEU A 648 -7.43 -39.13 5.26
N THR A 649 -8.20 -38.05 5.22
CA THR A 649 -8.59 -37.31 6.43
C THR A 649 -9.56 -38.14 7.29
N GLY A 650 -9.22 -38.34 8.56
CA GLY A 650 -10.06 -39.06 9.54
C GLY A 650 -10.07 -40.57 9.40
N VAL A 651 -9.19 -41.15 8.55
CA VAL A 651 -8.96 -42.59 8.45
C VAL A 651 -7.68 -42.92 9.22
N THR A 652 -7.69 -44.00 10.00
CA THR A 652 -6.52 -44.43 10.78
C THR A 652 -6.41 -45.95 10.86
N GLY A 653 -5.20 -46.45 11.08
CA GLY A 653 -4.93 -47.87 11.34
C GLY A 653 -4.60 -48.65 10.07
N LEU A 654 -4.30 -47.94 8.98
CA LEU A 654 -3.90 -48.54 7.72
C LEU A 654 -2.39 -48.84 7.73
N THR A 655 -2.03 -49.86 6.98
CA THR A 655 -0.64 -50.25 6.71
C THR A 655 -0.44 -50.37 5.20
N ALA A 656 0.80 -50.64 4.76
CA ALA A 656 1.07 -50.92 3.35
C ALA A 656 0.26 -52.10 2.80
N ALA A 657 -0.22 -53.02 3.64
CA ALA A 657 -1.07 -54.15 3.21
C ALA A 657 -2.51 -53.73 2.85
N ASN A 658 -2.96 -52.55 3.28
CA ASN A 658 -4.29 -52.01 3.02
C ASN A 658 -4.36 -51.23 1.70
N VAL A 659 -3.22 -50.96 1.06
CA VAL A 659 -3.14 -50.13 -0.13
C VAL A 659 -2.50 -50.91 -1.26
N ARG A 660 -3.08 -50.87 -2.45
CA ARG A 660 -2.49 -51.47 -3.66
C ARG A 660 -2.68 -50.60 -4.89
N ILE A 661 -1.76 -50.75 -5.84
CA ILE A 661 -1.95 -50.26 -7.21
C ILE A 661 -2.52 -51.41 -8.03
N ASN A 662 -3.70 -51.21 -8.63
CA ASN A 662 -4.41 -52.19 -9.44
C ASN A 662 -4.75 -51.59 -10.81
N GLY A 663 -3.85 -51.77 -11.78
CA GLY A 663 -3.97 -51.15 -13.10
C GLY A 663 -3.85 -49.62 -13.00
N SER A 664 -4.91 -48.91 -13.37
CA SER A 664 -4.99 -47.44 -13.32
C SER A 664 -5.56 -46.89 -12.00
N ASN A 665 -5.71 -47.76 -11.00
CA ASN A 665 -6.33 -47.41 -9.72
C ASN A 665 -5.36 -47.57 -8.57
N ILE A 666 -5.42 -46.66 -7.59
CA ILE A 666 -4.97 -46.95 -6.23
C ILE A 666 -6.21 -47.35 -5.44
N GLU A 667 -6.16 -48.52 -4.82
CA GLU A 667 -7.26 -49.08 -4.03
C GLU A 667 -6.84 -49.13 -2.57
N VAL A 668 -7.73 -48.68 -1.69
CA VAL A 668 -7.56 -48.73 -0.24
C VAL A 668 -8.69 -49.57 0.35
N ASP A 669 -8.30 -50.66 0.99
CA ASP A 669 -9.14 -51.57 1.76
C ASP A 669 -8.96 -51.23 3.25
N THR A 670 -9.98 -50.61 3.82
CA THR A 670 -9.94 -50.01 5.16
C THR A 670 -10.33 -50.97 6.28
N ASP A 671 -11.05 -52.06 5.97
CA ASP A 671 -11.56 -53.01 6.96
C ASP A 671 -10.95 -54.41 6.85
N ALA A 672 -10.26 -54.71 5.75
CA ALA A 672 -9.51 -55.93 5.52
C ALA A 672 -8.21 -55.66 4.73
N THR A 673 -7.50 -56.73 4.39
CA THR A 673 -6.34 -56.69 3.48
C THR A 673 -6.55 -57.62 2.28
N ASP A 674 -7.79 -58.03 2.04
CA ASP A 674 -8.14 -59.02 1.01
C ASP A 674 -8.62 -58.36 -0.29
N PHE A 675 -8.95 -57.06 -0.23
CA PHE A 675 -9.49 -56.24 -1.31
C PHE A 675 -10.68 -56.89 -2.02
N GLY A 676 -11.47 -57.67 -1.28
CA GLY A 676 -12.74 -58.25 -1.76
C GLY A 676 -13.84 -57.20 -1.85
N ALA A 677 -13.77 -56.18 -0.99
CA ALA A 677 -14.48 -54.91 -1.08
C ALA A 677 -13.44 -53.79 -0.92
N VAL A 678 -13.49 -52.78 -1.79
CA VAL A 678 -12.57 -51.63 -1.73
C VAL A 678 -13.39 -50.42 -1.37
N GLU A 679 -13.08 -49.75 -0.25
CA GLU A 679 -13.86 -48.60 0.22
C GLU A 679 -13.45 -47.30 -0.45
N THR A 680 -12.16 -47.14 -0.77
CA THR A 680 -11.65 -45.94 -1.43
C THR A 680 -10.86 -46.30 -2.67
N THR A 681 -11.19 -45.67 -3.79
CA THR A 681 -10.52 -45.89 -5.08
C THR A 681 -10.12 -44.56 -5.70
N PHE A 682 -8.87 -44.47 -6.13
CA PHE A 682 -8.31 -43.35 -6.88
C PHE A 682 -8.11 -43.77 -8.31
N ALA A 683 -9.01 -43.38 -9.20
CA ALA A 683 -8.90 -43.67 -10.61
C ALA A 683 -8.08 -42.58 -11.29
N THR A 684 -6.94 -42.94 -11.89
CA THR A 684 -6.15 -41.96 -12.65
C THR A 684 -6.52 -41.95 -14.14
N GLY A 685 -7.06 -43.05 -14.66
CA GLY A 685 -7.24 -43.26 -16.10
C GLY A 685 -5.93 -43.40 -16.89
N GLY A 686 -4.78 -43.22 -16.24
CA GLY A 686 -3.43 -43.37 -16.78
C GLY A 686 -2.76 -44.69 -16.38
N ASP A 687 -1.52 -44.88 -16.83
CA ASP A 687 -0.70 -46.02 -16.47
C ASP A 687 0.07 -45.74 -15.16
N LEU A 688 -0.18 -46.52 -14.11
CA LEU A 688 0.51 -46.41 -12.82
C LEU A 688 1.64 -47.43 -12.67
N SER A 689 2.01 -48.17 -13.73
CA SER A 689 3.01 -49.24 -13.66
C SER A 689 4.40 -48.80 -13.22
N ALA A 690 4.72 -47.51 -13.36
CA ALA A 690 5.97 -46.91 -12.89
C ALA A 690 5.95 -46.49 -11.41
N LEU A 691 4.80 -46.54 -10.75
CA LEU A 691 4.63 -46.15 -9.35
C LEU A 691 4.58 -47.35 -8.40
N GLY A 692 4.99 -47.11 -7.17
CA GLY A 692 4.85 -48.01 -6.03
C GLY A 692 4.30 -47.29 -4.81
N ILE A 693 3.91 -48.04 -3.79
CA ILE A 693 3.59 -47.48 -2.47
C ILE A 693 4.88 -47.42 -1.67
N ALA A 694 5.44 -46.22 -1.49
CA ALA A 694 6.69 -46.04 -0.75
C ALA A 694 6.47 -46.18 0.76
N SER A 695 5.38 -45.59 1.27
CA SER A 695 5.01 -45.73 2.68
C SER A 695 3.52 -45.49 2.91
N VAL A 696 3.01 -46.07 3.99
CA VAL A 696 1.70 -45.75 4.58
C VAL A 696 1.97 -45.40 6.03
N THR A 697 1.70 -44.16 6.40
CA THR A 697 1.98 -43.61 7.73
C THR A 697 0.76 -42.92 8.32
N GLU A 698 0.78 -42.70 9.63
CA GLU A 698 -0.34 -42.15 10.38
C GLU A 698 0.13 -40.93 11.17
N SER A 699 -0.55 -39.80 11.02
CA SER A 699 -0.27 -38.58 11.78
C SER A 699 -1.56 -37.77 11.98
N GLY A 700 -1.74 -37.19 13.16
CA GLY A 700 -2.86 -36.27 13.41
C GLY A 700 -4.27 -36.86 13.31
N GLY A 701 -4.42 -38.19 13.24
CA GLY A 701 -5.71 -38.86 12.98
C GLY A 701 -6.02 -39.07 11.50
N ASN A 702 -5.04 -38.90 10.63
CA ASN A 702 -5.11 -39.11 9.18
C ASN A 702 -4.06 -40.13 8.73
N THR A 703 -4.38 -40.88 7.68
CA THR A 703 -3.43 -41.76 6.97
C THR A 703 -2.79 -40.99 5.81
N TYR A 704 -1.48 -41.13 5.64
CA TYR A 704 -0.71 -40.60 4.51
C TYR A 704 -0.12 -41.76 3.70
N ILE A 705 -0.45 -41.80 2.41
CA ILE A 705 0.05 -42.77 1.43
C ILE A 705 1.03 -42.02 0.52
N THR A 706 2.32 -42.28 0.66
CA THR A 706 3.34 -41.66 -0.19
C THR A 706 3.65 -42.58 -1.37
N LEU A 707 3.60 -42.02 -2.57
CA LEU A 707 3.91 -42.72 -3.81
C LEU A 707 5.41 -42.65 -4.07
N GLY A 708 5.98 -43.79 -4.45
CA GLY A 708 7.37 -43.89 -4.89
C GLY A 708 7.45 -44.42 -6.31
N SER A 709 8.68 -44.67 -6.75
CA SER A 709 8.92 -45.49 -7.94
C SER A 709 8.49 -46.93 -7.67
N ALA A 710 8.08 -47.65 -8.72
CA ALA A 710 7.86 -49.09 -8.61
C ALA A 710 9.17 -49.80 -8.23
N ASN A 711 9.12 -50.66 -7.22
CA ASN A 711 10.27 -51.43 -6.76
C ASN A 711 10.76 -52.40 -7.85
N THR A 712 12.06 -52.39 -8.12
CA THR A 712 12.77 -53.26 -9.04
C THR A 712 13.38 -54.42 -8.26
N ALA A 713 13.11 -55.66 -8.67
CA ALA A 713 13.64 -56.80 -7.94
C ALA A 713 15.18 -56.89 -7.99
N PRO A 714 15.85 -57.39 -6.92
CA PRO A 714 17.29 -57.59 -6.91
C PRO A 714 17.75 -58.53 -8.02
N ALA A 715 18.97 -58.32 -8.51
CA ALA A 715 19.60 -59.17 -9.52
C ALA A 715 20.89 -59.81 -8.99
N ILE A 716 21.01 -61.13 -9.21
CA ILE A 716 22.21 -61.91 -8.89
C ILE A 716 22.89 -62.34 -10.20
N GLY A 717 24.12 -61.89 -10.41
CA GLY A 717 24.95 -62.26 -11.56
C GLY A 717 26.31 -62.82 -11.15
N GLY A 718 27.11 -63.26 -12.12
CA GLY A 718 28.50 -63.68 -11.89
C GLY A 718 28.70 -64.97 -11.07
N ALA A 719 27.62 -65.71 -10.78
CA ALA A 719 27.71 -67.01 -10.12
C ALA A 719 28.45 -68.04 -11.00
N ALA A 720 29.34 -68.81 -10.40
CA ALA A 720 30.24 -69.73 -11.11
C ALA A 720 30.18 -71.15 -10.53
N ALA A 721 29.91 -72.12 -11.38
CA ALA A 721 29.86 -73.54 -11.04
C ALA A 721 31.20 -74.23 -11.28
N GLY A 722 31.45 -75.32 -10.54
CA GLY A 722 32.53 -76.26 -10.83
C GLY A 722 33.93 -75.78 -10.43
N GLN A 723 34.02 -74.85 -9.49
CA GLN A 723 35.31 -74.31 -9.02
C GLN A 723 36.04 -75.38 -8.22
N THR A 724 37.28 -75.73 -8.57
CA THR A 724 38.00 -76.85 -7.94
C THR A 724 38.94 -76.37 -6.83
N VAL A 725 39.01 -77.12 -5.73
CA VAL A 725 39.97 -76.91 -4.64
C VAL A 725 40.34 -78.27 -4.04
N ASP A 726 41.50 -78.37 -3.42
CA ASP A 726 41.85 -79.51 -2.57
C ASP A 726 41.20 -79.33 -1.19
N ASP A 727 40.82 -80.41 -0.50
CA ASP A 727 40.14 -80.34 0.80
C ASP A 727 41.03 -79.81 1.94
N THR A 728 42.33 -79.72 1.73
CA THR A 728 43.33 -79.10 2.62
C THR A 728 43.62 -77.63 2.25
N ALA A 729 42.89 -77.06 1.30
CA ALA A 729 43.07 -75.70 0.81
C ALA A 729 41.75 -74.91 0.77
N THR A 730 41.86 -73.59 0.83
CA THR A 730 40.70 -72.69 0.79
C THR A 730 40.50 -72.05 -0.57
N ILE A 731 39.27 -71.63 -0.89
CA ILE A 731 38.91 -70.94 -2.16
C ILE A 731 37.97 -69.76 -1.93
N THR A 732 37.97 -68.76 -2.82
CA THR A 732 37.02 -67.61 -2.81
C THR A 732 35.89 -67.80 -3.84
N PRO A 733 34.83 -68.56 -3.51
CA PRO A 733 33.85 -69.02 -4.51
C PRO A 733 32.98 -67.91 -5.11
N PHE A 734 32.92 -66.74 -4.48
CA PHE A 734 32.04 -65.64 -4.90
C PHE A 734 32.77 -64.45 -5.54
N SER A 735 34.07 -64.58 -5.85
CA SER A 735 34.90 -63.47 -6.36
C SER A 735 34.31 -62.73 -7.58
N ALA A 736 33.53 -63.42 -8.41
CA ALA A 736 32.87 -62.85 -9.59
C ALA A 736 31.40 -62.45 -9.36
N VAL A 737 30.77 -62.82 -8.24
CA VAL A 737 29.33 -62.60 -7.99
C VAL A 737 29.03 -61.11 -8.02
N THR A 738 27.99 -60.71 -8.75
CA THR A 738 27.48 -59.34 -8.78
C THR A 738 26.11 -59.27 -8.15
N LEU A 739 25.91 -58.29 -7.27
CA LEU A 739 24.60 -57.98 -6.69
C LEU A 739 24.21 -56.57 -7.15
N ALA A 740 23.02 -56.43 -7.71
CA ALA A 740 22.51 -55.15 -8.18
C ALA A 740 21.04 -55.02 -7.78
N ASP A 741 20.66 -53.79 -7.49
CA ASP A 741 19.28 -53.35 -7.31
C ASP A 741 19.19 -51.94 -7.90
N ALA A 742 18.16 -51.66 -8.68
CA ALA A 742 18.03 -50.37 -9.35
C ALA A 742 17.61 -49.26 -8.38
N ASP A 743 16.94 -49.62 -7.28
CA ASP A 743 16.37 -48.66 -6.32
C ASP A 743 17.35 -48.31 -5.19
N GLY A 744 18.39 -49.14 -5.01
CA GLY A 744 19.44 -48.89 -4.01
C GLY A 744 19.01 -49.22 -2.58
N ASP A 745 18.00 -50.06 -2.42
CA ASP A 745 17.44 -50.46 -1.14
C ASP A 745 18.45 -51.22 -0.24
N THR A 746 18.14 -51.23 1.06
CA THR A 746 18.85 -52.08 2.02
C THR A 746 18.55 -53.54 1.69
N VAL A 747 19.60 -54.32 1.46
CA VAL A 747 19.46 -55.73 1.07
C VAL A 747 19.87 -56.68 2.19
N SER A 748 19.09 -57.74 2.38
CA SER A 748 19.44 -58.90 3.19
C SER A 748 19.89 -60.04 2.28
N VAL A 749 21.13 -60.49 2.49
CA VAL A 749 21.76 -61.58 1.74
C VAL A 749 21.88 -62.82 2.63
N SER A 750 21.46 -63.97 2.11
CA SER A 750 21.62 -65.28 2.74
C SER A 750 22.35 -66.24 1.81
N ILE A 751 23.29 -67.01 2.36
CA ILE A 751 24.05 -68.04 1.65
C ILE A 751 23.83 -69.37 2.37
N GLN A 752 23.19 -70.31 1.69
CA GLN A 752 22.89 -71.64 2.23
C GLN A 752 23.74 -72.71 1.53
N PHE A 753 24.41 -73.54 2.31
CA PHE A 753 25.08 -74.74 1.81
C PHE A 753 24.03 -75.83 1.56
N ASP A 754 24.19 -76.62 0.50
CA ASP A 754 23.36 -77.79 0.26
C ASP A 754 23.47 -78.84 1.39
N THR A 755 24.63 -78.92 2.05
CA THR A 755 24.81 -79.70 3.26
C THR A 755 25.83 -79.01 4.17
N ALA A 756 25.40 -78.63 5.38
CA ALA A 756 26.22 -77.86 6.33
C ALA A 756 27.57 -78.51 6.68
N GLY A 757 27.66 -79.84 6.67
CA GLY A 757 28.89 -80.55 7.01
C GLY A 757 30.01 -80.50 5.97
N LYS A 758 29.76 -79.98 4.75
CA LYS A 758 30.73 -80.02 3.63
C LYS A 758 31.90 -79.02 3.76
N GLY A 759 31.85 -78.16 4.76
CA GLY A 759 32.89 -77.16 5.03
C GLY A 759 32.32 -76.00 5.82
N ALA A 760 33.10 -74.92 5.93
CA ALA A 760 32.69 -73.68 6.55
C ALA A 760 33.32 -72.49 5.80
N PHE A 761 32.86 -71.27 6.08
CA PHE A 761 33.65 -70.10 5.73
C PHE A 761 34.71 -69.84 6.80
N THR A 762 35.92 -69.44 6.40
CA THR A 762 37.00 -69.16 7.36
C THR A 762 36.61 -68.02 8.30
N ALA A 763 37.02 -68.11 9.57
CA ALA A 763 36.71 -67.10 10.59
C ALA A 763 37.19 -65.69 10.22
N ALA A 764 38.34 -65.59 9.54
CA ALA A 764 38.86 -64.33 9.02
C ALA A 764 37.95 -63.72 7.95
N SER A 765 37.43 -64.53 7.02
CA SER A 765 36.54 -64.05 5.97
C SER A 765 35.16 -63.65 6.49
N LEU A 766 34.63 -64.35 7.50
CA LEU A 766 33.39 -63.95 8.18
C LEU A 766 33.55 -62.61 8.90
N THR A 767 34.67 -62.42 9.61
CA THR A 767 34.96 -61.15 10.27
C THR A 767 35.12 -59.99 9.28
N ALA A 768 35.79 -60.23 8.14
CA ALA A 768 36.02 -59.20 7.13
C ALA A 768 34.77 -58.86 6.31
N SER A 769 33.92 -59.86 6.02
CA SER A 769 32.69 -59.68 5.24
C SER A 769 31.51 -59.22 6.09
N GLY A 770 31.52 -59.48 7.40
CA GLY A 770 30.40 -59.23 8.30
C GLY A 770 29.28 -60.27 8.23
N PHE A 771 29.42 -61.34 7.43
CA PHE A 771 28.46 -62.45 7.44
C PHE A 771 28.50 -63.19 8.78
N THR A 772 27.33 -63.60 9.25
CA THR A 772 27.19 -64.41 10.47
C THR A 772 26.45 -65.69 10.16
N GLU A 773 26.85 -66.79 10.80
CA GLU A 773 26.11 -68.04 10.70
C GLU A 773 24.82 -67.93 11.52
N THR A 774 23.68 -67.94 10.85
CA THR A 774 22.34 -67.80 11.45
C THR A 774 21.74 -69.16 11.83
N SER A 775 22.20 -70.22 11.16
CA SER A 775 21.88 -71.63 11.38
C SER A 775 22.96 -72.47 10.69
N ALA A 776 23.11 -73.75 11.05
CA ALA A 776 24.18 -74.60 10.50
C ALA A 776 24.21 -74.57 8.95
N GLY A 777 25.29 -74.06 8.37
CA GLY A 777 25.47 -73.91 6.92
C GLY A 777 24.70 -72.75 6.29
N VAL A 778 24.16 -71.82 7.07
CA VAL A 778 23.37 -70.65 6.62
C VAL A 778 23.99 -69.37 7.11
N TYR A 779 24.47 -68.54 6.18
CA TYR A 779 25.19 -67.31 6.51
C TYR A 779 24.40 -66.09 6.03
N GLY A 780 24.11 -65.17 6.95
CA GLY A 780 23.32 -63.98 6.69
C GLY A 780 24.11 -62.68 6.86
N LEU A 781 23.74 -61.67 6.06
CA LEU A 781 24.21 -60.29 6.14
C LEU A 781 23.06 -59.35 5.78
N THR A 782 22.88 -58.26 6.52
CA THR A 782 22.08 -57.11 6.07
C THR A 782 23.03 -55.96 5.74
N ALA A 783 22.93 -55.41 4.53
CA ALA A 783 23.77 -54.34 4.03
C ALA A 783 22.91 -53.15 3.59
N THR A 784 23.42 -51.94 3.76
CA THR A 784 22.72 -50.68 3.45
C THR A 784 22.42 -50.49 1.97
N ASP A 785 23.15 -51.19 1.09
CA ASP A 785 23.01 -51.12 -0.36
C ASP A 785 23.61 -52.40 -1.03
N PRO A 786 23.25 -52.69 -2.30
CA PRO A 786 23.74 -53.86 -3.03
C PRO A 786 25.25 -53.88 -3.27
N ALA A 787 25.90 -52.72 -3.40
CA ALA A 787 27.33 -52.64 -3.69
C ALA A 787 28.16 -53.06 -2.47
N SER A 788 27.74 -52.63 -1.28
CA SER A 788 28.30 -53.04 0.01
C SER A 788 28.10 -54.55 0.24
N ALA A 789 26.90 -55.06 -0.07
CA ALA A 789 26.63 -56.51 -0.02
C ALA A 789 27.52 -57.31 -1.00
N GLN A 790 27.72 -56.81 -2.22
CA GLN A 790 28.61 -57.41 -3.22
C GLN A 790 30.06 -57.42 -2.75
N ALA A 791 30.53 -56.33 -2.15
CA ALA A 791 31.88 -56.26 -1.60
C ALA A 791 32.07 -57.30 -0.49
N ALA A 792 31.09 -57.44 0.40
CA ALA A 792 31.12 -58.40 1.50
C ALA A 792 31.12 -59.86 1.03
N ILE A 793 30.17 -60.26 0.16
CA ILE A 793 30.09 -61.66 -0.31
C ILE A 793 31.38 -62.10 -1.03
N ARG A 794 32.05 -61.18 -1.73
CA ARG A 794 33.32 -61.43 -2.42
C ARG A 794 34.51 -61.64 -1.48
N GLN A 795 34.41 -61.28 -0.20
CA GLN A 795 35.45 -61.54 0.80
C GLN A 795 35.37 -62.96 1.38
N LEU A 796 34.26 -63.68 1.17
CA LEU A 796 34.08 -65.01 1.75
C LEU A 796 35.07 -66.02 1.16
N VAL A 797 35.73 -66.74 2.05
CA VAL A 797 36.70 -67.79 1.75
C VAL A 797 36.13 -69.09 2.30
N PHE A 798 35.83 -70.02 1.41
CA PHE A 798 35.33 -71.35 1.72
C PHE A 798 36.50 -72.29 2.05
N ASP A 799 36.33 -73.01 3.14
CA ASP A 799 37.23 -74.03 3.68
C ASP A 799 36.45 -75.35 3.68
N PRO A 800 36.69 -76.23 2.68
CA PRO A 800 36.07 -77.54 2.66
C PRO A 800 36.42 -78.34 3.92
N ALA A 801 35.53 -79.22 4.35
CA ALA A 801 35.87 -80.13 5.43
C ALA A 801 36.77 -81.26 4.89
N GLU A 802 37.98 -81.36 5.45
CA GLU A 802 38.97 -82.39 5.15
C GLU A 802 38.43 -83.81 5.34
N ASN A 803 38.93 -84.76 4.55
CA ASN A 803 38.75 -86.21 4.75
C ASN A 803 37.29 -86.70 4.71
N ARG A 804 36.41 -85.95 4.03
CA ARG A 804 34.98 -86.30 3.92
C ARG A 804 34.70 -87.46 2.98
N VAL A 805 35.55 -87.62 1.96
CA VAL A 805 35.49 -88.71 0.98
C VAL A 805 36.86 -89.36 0.88
N ALA A 806 36.95 -90.54 0.25
CA ALA A 806 38.24 -91.22 0.12
C ALA A 806 39.24 -90.40 -0.73
N PRO A 807 40.55 -90.47 -0.45
CA PRO A 807 41.58 -89.78 -1.23
C PRO A 807 41.44 -89.98 -2.74
N GLY A 808 41.57 -88.88 -3.49
CA GLY A 808 41.39 -88.82 -4.95
C GLY A 808 39.94 -88.75 -5.43
N SER A 809 38.95 -88.86 -4.53
CA SER A 809 37.54 -88.61 -4.83
C SER A 809 37.20 -87.13 -4.69
N THR A 810 36.10 -86.71 -5.32
CA THR A 810 35.61 -85.33 -5.21
C THR A 810 34.22 -85.25 -4.59
N GLU A 811 33.95 -84.16 -3.89
CA GLU A 811 32.62 -83.79 -3.39
C GLU A 811 32.27 -82.37 -3.83
N THR A 812 31.05 -82.15 -4.32
CA THR A 812 30.58 -80.82 -4.71
C THR A 812 29.73 -80.19 -3.61
N THR A 813 30.10 -78.99 -3.18
CA THR A 813 29.30 -78.10 -2.33
C THR A 813 28.56 -77.09 -3.21
N THR A 814 27.25 -76.97 -3.02
CA THR A 814 26.42 -75.98 -3.73
C THR A 814 26.01 -74.86 -2.78
N PHE A 815 26.19 -73.62 -3.22
CA PHE A 815 25.82 -72.43 -2.47
C PHE A 815 24.58 -71.80 -3.08
N THR A 816 23.50 -71.71 -2.31
CA THR A 816 22.30 -70.96 -2.70
C THR A 816 22.39 -69.55 -2.13
N ILE A 817 22.56 -68.56 -3.01
CA ILE A 817 22.58 -67.13 -2.68
C ILE A 817 21.16 -66.61 -2.81
N THR A 818 20.64 -65.97 -1.76
CA THR A 818 19.32 -65.31 -1.76
C THR A 818 19.50 -63.86 -1.36
N VAL A 819 18.90 -62.94 -2.11
CA VAL A 819 18.94 -61.48 -1.87
C VAL A 819 17.51 -60.96 -1.80
N ASN A 820 17.18 -60.25 -0.73
CA ASN A 820 15.87 -59.64 -0.48
C ASN A 820 16.07 -58.14 -0.15
N ASP A 821 15.35 -57.26 -0.83
CA ASP A 821 15.37 -55.79 -0.69
C ASP A 821 14.33 -55.26 0.33
N GLY A 822 13.61 -56.17 0.99
CA GLY A 822 12.48 -55.87 1.88
C GLY A 822 11.11 -56.06 1.22
N THR A 823 11.03 -56.12 -0.11
CA THR A 823 9.77 -56.25 -0.86
C THR A 823 9.74 -57.50 -1.75
N THR A 824 10.82 -57.76 -2.48
CA THR A 824 10.98 -58.87 -3.43
C THR A 824 12.22 -59.71 -3.10
N THR A 825 12.39 -60.83 -3.80
CA THR A 825 13.51 -61.77 -3.53
C THR A 825 14.03 -62.38 -4.81
N ALA A 826 15.35 -62.38 -4.96
CA ALA A 826 16.07 -63.12 -5.98
C ALA A 826 16.90 -64.25 -5.35
N SER A 827 17.02 -65.38 -6.05
CA SER A 827 17.79 -66.53 -5.58
C SER A 827 18.57 -67.20 -6.72
N SER A 828 19.77 -67.70 -6.41
CA SER A 828 20.66 -68.40 -7.35
C SER A 828 21.44 -69.51 -6.65
N ALA A 829 21.34 -70.74 -7.15
CA ALA A 829 22.07 -71.92 -6.67
C ALA A 829 23.19 -72.36 -7.63
N THR A 830 23.70 -71.44 -8.46
CA THR A 830 24.67 -71.74 -9.51
C THR A 830 26.11 -71.82 -8.99
N THR A 831 26.43 -71.17 -7.87
CA THR A 831 27.80 -71.18 -7.34
C THR A 831 28.10 -72.54 -6.71
N THR A 832 29.12 -73.25 -7.20
CA THR A 832 29.54 -74.55 -6.65
C THR A 832 31.05 -74.70 -6.57
N VAL A 833 31.50 -75.42 -5.53
CA VAL A 833 32.91 -75.80 -5.32
C VAL A 833 33.02 -77.33 -5.33
N VAL A 834 33.96 -77.85 -6.09
CA VAL A 834 34.32 -79.26 -6.19
C VAL A 834 35.60 -79.46 -5.38
N SER A 835 35.47 -80.01 -4.17
CA SER A 835 36.59 -80.33 -3.29
C SER A 835 37.17 -81.70 -3.66
N THR A 836 38.48 -81.81 -3.82
CA THR A 836 39.19 -83.07 -4.04
C THR A 836 39.84 -83.50 -2.74
N SER A 837 39.56 -84.72 -2.27
CA SER A 837 40.23 -85.23 -1.08
C SER A 837 41.67 -85.61 -1.36
N ILE A 838 42.60 -85.09 -0.56
CA ILE A 838 44.04 -85.35 -0.66
C ILE A 838 44.50 -86.29 0.44
N ASN A 839 45.45 -87.17 0.11
CA ASN A 839 46.04 -88.10 1.07
C ASN A 839 46.95 -87.37 2.06
N ASP A 840 46.61 -87.44 3.34
CA ASP A 840 47.29 -86.80 4.45
C ASP A 840 48.50 -87.60 4.95
N THR A 841 49.34 -86.98 5.78
CA THR A 841 50.53 -87.66 6.33
C THR A 841 50.18 -88.44 7.59
N PRO A 842 50.58 -89.73 7.71
CA PRO A 842 50.36 -90.52 8.90
C PRO A 842 51.19 -90.03 10.09
N SER A 843 50.80 -90.45 11.30
CA SER A 843 51.49 -90.17 12.56
C SER A 843 51.78 -91.45 13.34
N VAL A 844 52.89 -91.48 14.07
CA VAL A 844 53.17 -92.52 15.09
C VAL A 844 52.53 -92.09 16.41
N THR A 845 51.73 -92.99 17.01
CA THR A 845 50.97 -92.75 18.24
C THR A 845 51.48 -93.55 19.44
N SER A 846 52.33 -94.56 19.22
CA SER A 846 53.02 -95.29 20.29
C SER A 846 54.05 -94.39 21.01
N GLY A 847 54.20 -94.57 22.33
CA GLY A 847 55.11 -93.76 23.15
C GLY A 847 56.60 -94.02 22.91
N GLY A 848 57.46 -93.07 23.29
CA GLY A 848 58.91 -93.12 23.02
C GLY A 848 59.77 -93.94 23.99
N THR A 849 59.21 -94.85 24.79
CA THR A 849 59.99 -95.66 25.74
C THR A 849 59.40 -97.06 25.90
N ALA A 850 60.25 -98.07 26.09
CA ALA A 850 59.86 -99.42 26.49
C ALA A 850 60.87 -100.01 27.49
N SER A 851 60.49 -101.08 28.17
CA SER A 851 61.42 -101.85 28.99
C SER A 851 61.16 -103.34 28.83
N VAL A 852 62.24 -104.11 28.79
CA VAL A 852 62.21 -105.56 28.66
C VAL A 852 63.25 -106.17 29.59
N ALA A 853 62.99 -107.38 30.08
CA ALA A 853 64.01 -108.17 30.75
C ALA A 853 65.08 -108.63 29.75
N GLU A 854 66.32 -108.79 30.21
CA GLU A 854 67.33 -109.51 29.43
C GLU A 854 66.88 -110.94 29.12
N ASN A 855 67.56 -111.59 28.18
CA ASN A 855 67.22 -112.90 27.63
C ASN A 855 65.83 -112.98 26.96
N ALA A 856 65.10 -111.87 26.86
CA ALA A 856 63.79 -111.83 26.23
C ALA A 856 63.88 -112.23 24.75
N SER A 857 62.96 -113.10 24.34
CA SER A 857 62.73 -113.46 22.95
C SER A 857 61.33 -113.00 22.54
N GLY A 858 61.22 -112.35 21.37
CA GLY A 858 59.96 -111.82 20.85
C GLY A 858 59.87 -110.29 20.89
N THR A 859 58.64 -109.78 20.86
CA THR A 859 58.35 -108.34 20.73
C THR A 859 58.68 -107.56 22.00
N VAL A 860 59.50 -106.52 21.86
CA VAL A 860 59.99 -105.68 22.96
C VAL A 860 59.43 -104.25 22.91
N TYR A 861 58.93 -103.85 21.76
CA TYR A 861 58.18 -102.61 21.56
C TYR A 861 57.21 -102.81 20.39
N THR A 862 56.10 -102.09 20.35
CA THR A 862 55.16 -102.13 19.21
C THR A 862 54.87 -100.70 18.78
N ALA A 863 55.32 -100.36 17.58
CA ALA A 863 54.98 -99.11 16.94
C ALA A 863 53.49 -99.14 16.53
N THR A 864 52.75 -98.10 16.90
CA THR A 864 51.37 -97.88 16.45
C THR A 864 51.27 -96.50 15.84
N GLY A 865 50.38 -96.32 14.87
CA GLY A 865 50.14 -95.05 14.20
C GLY A 865 48.69 -94.85 13.84
N SER A 866 48.37 -93.65 13.39
CA SER A 866 47.07 -93.28 12.85
C SER A 866 47.25 -92.36 11.65
N ASP A 867 46.31 -92.47 10.71
CA ASP A 867 46.19 -91.62 9.54
C ASP A 867 44.88 -90.82 9.60
N PRO A 868 44.87 -89.52 9.27
CA PRO A 868 43.63 -88.76 9.11
C PRO A 868 42.70 -89.36 8.04
N ASP A 869 43.24 -90.03 7.02
CA ASP A 869 42.47 -90.65 5.95
C ASP A 869 41.76 -91.92 6.40
N ALA A 870 40.43 -91.92 6.30
CA ALA A 870 39.60 -93.04 6.69
C ALA A 870 39.92 -94.30 5.86
N GLY A 871 40.48 -95.31 6.53
CA GLY A 871 40.81 -96.60 5.92
C GLY A 871 42.22 -96.72 5.35
N ALA A 872 43.10 -95.74 5.57
CA ALA A 872 44.51 -95.85 5.24
C ALA A 872 45.17 -97.04 5.96
N SER A 873 46.04 -97.75 5.24
CA SER A 873 46.78 -98.90 5.77
C SER A 873 48.22 -98.48 6.06
N LEU A 874 48.66 -98.64 7.30
CA LEU A 874 49.99 -98.21 7.74
C LEU A 874 51.01 -99.33 7.72
N THR A 875 52.22 -98.97 7.31
CA THR A 875 53.44 -99.78 7.41
C THR A 875 54.45 -99.10 8.32
N TYR A 876 55.19 -99.87 9.09
CA TYR A 876 56.15 -99.36 10.08
C TYR A 876 57.59 -99.73 9.72
N ALA A 877 58.51 -98.82 10.00
CA ALA A 877 59.93 -99.04 9.79
C ALA A 877 60.76 -98.50 10.96
N ILE A 878 61.93 -99.11 11.20
CA ILE A 878 62.98 -98.50 12.00
C ILE A 878 63.78 -97.61 11.05
N SER A 879 63.57 -96.30 11.15
CA SER A 879 64.16 -95.31 10.26
C SER A 879 65.56 -94.89 10.67
N GLY A 880 65.93 -95.11 11.94
CA GLY A 880 67.18 -94.62 12.52
C GLY A 880 67.35 -95.01 13.99
N GLY A 881 68.21 -94.26 14.69
CA GLY A 881 68.65 -94.52 16.05
C GLY A 881 70.02 -95.21 16.13
N ALA A 882 70.72 -95.02 17.24
CA ALA A 882 72.08 -95.53 17.43
C ALA A 882 72.13 -97.07 17.40
N ASP A 883 71.05 -97.71 17.84
CA ASP A 883 70.95 -99.16 18.04
C ASP A 883 70.09 -99.86 17.00
N ALA A 884 69.63 -99.14 15.97
CA ALA A 884 68.73 -99.64 14.92
C ALA A 884 69.14 -100.99 14.33
N ALA A 885 70.46 -101.21 14.16
CA ALA A 885 71.00 -102.43 13.58
C ALA A 885 70.74 -103.68 14.43
N LEU A 886 70.46 -103.53 15.73
CA LEU A 886 70.23 -104.62 16.69
C LEU A 886 68.78 -105.12 16.71
N PHE A 887 67.88 -104.45 15.98
CA PHE A 887 66.46 -104.76 15.96
C PHE A 887 65.96 -105.12 14.56
N ASP A 888 64.86 -105.88 14.54
CA ASP A 888 63.96 -106.05 13.39
C ASP A 888 62.57 -105.51 13.75
N ILE A 889 61.85 -104.99 12.76
CA ILE A 889 60.44 -104.57 12.89
C ILE A 889 59.58 -105.29 11.86
N ASP A 890 58.43 -105.81 12.29
CA ASP A 890 57.40 -106.29 11.38
C ASP A 890 56.63 -105.09 10.80
N ALA A 891 56.72 -104.90 9.49
CA ALA A 891 56.18 -103.72 8.83
C ALA A 891 54.65 -103.60 8.91
N ASN A 892 53.89 -104.69 9.11
CA ASN A 892 52.43 -104.63 9.13
C ASN A 892 51.85 -104.51 10.54
N THR A 893 52.56 -105.03 11.53
CA THR A 893 52.11 -105.07 12.93
C THR A 893 52.83 -104.06 13.83
N GLY A 894 53.95 -103.49 13.37
CA GLY A 894 54.78 -102.56 14.13
C GLY A 894 55.59 -103.24 15.25
N ALA A 895 55.56 -104.57 15.34
CA ALA A 895 56.25 -105.32 16.38
C ALA A 895 57.78 -105.25 16.19
N VAL A 896 58.47 -104.63 17.13
CA VAL A 896 59.94 -104.52 17.20
C VAL A 896 60.50 -105.64 18.06
N THR A 897 61.55 -106.32 17.58
CA THR A 897 62.22 -107.46 18.22
C THR A 897 63.73 -107.27 18.19
N PHE A 898 64.46 -107.80 19.18
CA PHE A 898 65.92 -107.89 19.09
C PHE A 898 66.33 -109.01 18.13
N LYS A 899 67.39 -108.79 17.34
CA LYS A 899 67.99 -109.83 16.47
C LYS A 899 68.69 -110.93 17.26
N SER A 900 69.31 -110.54 18.36
CA SER A 900 69.93 -111.43 19.36
C SER A 900 69.37 -111.04 20.71
N ALA A 901 68.97 -112.01 21.53
CA ALA A 901 68.45 -111.72 22.87
C ALA A 901 69.44 -110.82 23.65
N PRO A 902 68.96 -109.73 24.28
CA PRO A 902 69.84 -108.82 25.01
C PRO A 902 70.36 -109.50 26.29
N ASP A 903 71.56 -109.12 26.72
CA ASP A 903 72.26 -109.60 27.91
C ASP A 903 72.68 -108.34 28.69
N PHE A 904 72.27 -108.22 29.95
CA PHE A 904 72.40 -106.97 30.72
C PHE A 904 73.84 -106.72 31.19
N GLU A 905 74.58 -107.80 31.47
CA GLU A 905 75.97 -107.79 31.91
C GLU A 905 76.92 -107.52 30.73
N THR A 906 76.50 -107.85 29.51
CA THR A 906 77.23 -107.59 28.25
C THR A 906 76.41 -106.77 27.24
N PRO A 907 76.09 -105.50 27.55
CA PRO A 907 75.26 -104.67 26.70
C PRO A 907 75.85 -104.52 25.29
N ALA A 908 75.02 -104.82 24.30
CA ALA A 908 75.35 -104.60 22.89
C ALA A 908 75.01 -103.19 22.40
N ASP A 909 74.36 -102.37 23.24
CA ASP A 909 73.96 -101.00 22.90
C ASP A 909 75.15 -100.08 22.66
N SER A 910 74.89 -99.06 21.85
CA SER A 910 75.78 -97.94 21.61
C SER A 910 75.84 -97.02 22.83
N GLY A 911 76.66 -97.38 23.80
CA GLY A 911 76.81 -96.62 25.04
C GLY A 911 77.11 -97.51 26.24
N GLY A 912 76.80 -98.81 26.14
CA GLY A 912 76.96 -99.80 27.18
C GLY A 912 76.11 -99.51 28.43
N ASN A 913 74.96 -98.85 28.25
CA ASN A 913 74.14 -98.33 29.34
C ASN A 913 72.81 -99.08 29.52
N ASN A 914 72.59 -100.18 28.76
CA ASN A 914 71.36 -100.97 28.75
C ASN A 914 70.12 -100.21 28.26
N VAL A 915 70.30 -99.09 27.57
CA VAL A 915 69.22 -98.33 26.90
C VAL A 915 69.50 -98.31 25.41
N TYR A 916 68.60 -98.92 24.65
CA TYR A 916 68.73 -99.07 23.22
C TYR A 916 67.85 -98.04 22.51
N ASP A 917 68.48 -97.13 21.77
CA ASP A 917 67.85 -96.00 21.10
C ASP A 917 67.57 -96.32 19.62
N ILE A 918 66.30 -96.43 19.27
CA ILE A 918 65.81 -96.59 17.89
C ILE A 918 64.89 -95.42 17.50
N GLU A 919 64.68 -95.22 16.20
CA GLU A 919 63.67 -94.31 15.67
C GLU A 919 62.72 -95.07 14.77
N VAL A 920 61.41 -94.89 14.97
CA VAL A 920 60.36 -95.56 14.19
C VAL A 920 59.52 -94.56 13.39
N THR A 921 59.12 -94.95 12.18
CA THR A 921 58.18 -94.21 11.33
C THR A 921 56.98 -95.07 10.96
N ALA A 922 55.87 -94.42 10.61
CA ALA A 922 54.71 -95.01 9.97
C ALA A 922 54.57 -94.43 8.55
N SER A 923 54.15 -95.23 7.57
CA SER A 923 53.89 -94.81 6.19
C SER A 923 52.60 -95.45 5.68
N ASP A 924 51.78 -94.67 5.01
CA ASP A 924 50.54 -95.11 4.32
C ASP A 924 50.81 -95.63 2.89
N GLY A 925 52.09 -95.68 2.49
CA GLY A 925 52.53 -96.05 1.14
C GLY A 925 52.83 -94.86 0.21
N THR A 926 52.39 -93.65 0.54
CA THR A 926 52.65 -92.39 -0.20
C THR A 926 53.43 -91.40 0.67
N ASN A 927 52.91 -91.09 1.84
CA ASN A 927 53.50 -90.21 2.84
C ASN A 927 54.21 -91.03 3.94
N THR A 928 55.16 -90.41 4.63
CA THR A 928 55.87 -91.02 5.76
C THR A 928 55.85 -90.05 6.93
N SER A 929 55.48 -90.54 8.11
CA SER A 929 55.44 -89.76 9.34
C SER A 929 56.80 -89.20 9.70
N THR A 930 56.82 -88.17 10.54
CA THR A 930 58.04 -87.82 11.28
C THR A 930 58.51 -89.01 12.13
N ALA A 931 59.81 -89.17 12.30
CA ALA A 931 60.39 -90.25 13.09
C ALA A 931 60.14 -90.02 14.60
N GLN A 932 59.72 -91.08 15.29
CA GLN A 932 59.54 -91.13 16.73
C GLN A 932 60.75 -91.84 17.35
N SER A 933 61.54 -91.14 18.17
CA SER A 933 62.61 -91.76 18.96
C SER A 933 62.02 -92.64 20.06
N VAL A 934 62.60 -93.82 20.26
CA VAL A 934 62.18 -94.85 21.21
C VAL A 934 63.40 -95.36 21.98
N ALA A 935 63.38 -95.24 23.30
CA ALA A 935 64.40 -95.77 24.20
C ALA A 935 63.92 -97.07 24.86
N ILE A 936 64.56 -98.20 24.55
CA ILE A 936 64.20 -99.53 25.06
C ILE A 936 65.21 -99.93 26.15
N THR A 937 64.78 -99.93 27.41
CA THR A 937 65.63 -100.28 28.55
C THR A 937 65.62 -101.77 28.84
N VAL A 938 66.78 -102.42 28.74
CA VAL A 938 66.98 -103.81 29.18
C VAL A 938 67.19 -103.82 30.70
N THR A 939 66.52 -104.74 31.38
CA THR A 939 66.58 -104.90 32.83
C THR A 939 67.18 -106.25 33.20
N ALA A 940 68.02 -106.24 34.23
CA ALA A 940 68.70 -107.43 34.73
C ALA A 940 67.73 -108.51 35.21
N VAL A 941 68.06 -109.76 34.95
CA VAL A 941 67.46 -110.98 35.49
C VAL A 941 68.49 -111.63 36.45
N ASP A 942 68.09 -112.63 37.23
CA ASP A 942 68.98 -113.32 38.17
C ASP A 942 69.46 -114.64 37.56
N GLU A 943 70.76 -114.75 37.29
CA GLU A 943 71.41 -115.94 36.73
C GLU A 943 72.14 -116.77 37.81
N ASN A 944 72.44 -118.04 37.49
CA ASN A 944 73.16 -118.91 38.44
C ASN A 944 74.69 -118.71 38.34
N PRO A 945 75.43 -118.67 39.47
CA PRO A 945 76.88 -118.61 39.46
C PRO A 945 77.52 -119.83 38.80
N ALA A 946 78.54 -119.61 37.95
CA ALA A 946 79.24 -120.67 37.21
C ALA A 946 80.73 -120.76 37.62
N PHE A 947 81.24 -121.98 37.81
CA PHE A 947 82.67 -122.22 38.08
C PHE A 947 83.52 -122.00 36.83
N SER A 948 84.55 -121.14 36.93
CA SER A 948 85.56 -120.90 35.91
C SER A 948 86.89 -121.62 36.18
N SER A 949 87.07 -122.21 37.36
CA SER A 949 88.23 -123.05 37.68
C SER A 949 88.15 -124.45 37.06
N GLY A 950 89.27 -125.00 36.61
CA GLY A 950 89.36 -126.37 36.04
C GLY A 950 88.95 -127.47 37.02
N THR A 951 88.62 -128.67 36.56
CA THR A 951 87.91 -129.69 37.37
C THR A 951 88.80 -130.63 38.20
N THR A 952 90.13 -130.51 38.14
CA THR A 952 91.06 -131.39 38.86
C THR A 952 92.28 -130.64 39.37
N ALA A 953 92.89 -131.14 40.46
CA ALA A 953 94.20 -130.74 40.92
C ALA A 953 94.93 -131.93 41.58
N SER A 954 96.26 -131.93 41.50
CA SER A 954 97.12 -132.94 42.13
C SER A 954 98.01 -132.29 43.18
N VAL A 955 98.13 -132.96 44.32
CA VAL A 955 99.02 -132.56 45.43
C VAL A 955 99.91 -133.72 45.81
N ALA A 956 101.14 -133.42 46.21
CA ALA A 956 102.05 -134.41 46.76
C ALA A 956 101.56 -134.87 48.15
N GLU A 957 101.64 -136.17 48.43
CA GLU A 957 101.30 -136.70 49.75
C GLU A 957 102.14 -136.02 50.86
N ASN A 958 101.52 -135.75 52.01
CA ASN A 958 102.09 -135.04 53.16
C ASN A 958 102.47 -133.55 52.95
N GLY A 959 102.05 -132.92 51.85
CA GLY A 959 102.18 -131.47 51.67
C GLY A 959 101.09 -130.66 52.40
N THR A 960 101.42 -129.44 52.86
CA THR A 960 100.47 -128.50 53.50
C THR A 960 100.05 -127.33 52.61
N ALA A 961 100.34 -127.39 51.30
CA ALA A 961 99.92 -126.36 50.34
C ALA A 961 98.45 -126.54 49.91
N THR A 962 97.80 -125.45 49.51
CA THR A 962 96.41 -125.44 49.01
C THR A 962 96.25 -126.40 47.84
N GLY A 963 95.37 -127.39 47.96
CA GLY A 963 95.27 -128.48 46.98
C GLY A 963 94.37 -128.24 45.78
N TYR A 964 93.46 -127.26 45.86
CA TYR A 964 92.62 -126.81 44.76
C TYR A 964 92.07 -125.43 45.11
N SER A 965 92.01 -124.52 44.15
CA SER A 965 91.29 -123.25 44.30
C SER A 965 90.14 -123.24 43.32
N ALA A 966 88.91 -123.29 43.83
CA ALA A 966 87.72 -123.10 43.02
C ALA A 966 87.51 -121.59 42.79
N THR A 967 87.22 -121.20 41.56
CA THR A 967 86.79 -119.84 41.21
C THR A 967 85.46 -119.97 40.49
N ALA A 968 84.46 -119.22 40.94
CA ALA A 968 83.19 -119.04 40.25
C ALA A 968 82.94 -117.55 40.07
N ALA A 969 82.25 -117.20 38.98
CA ALA A 969 81.67 -115.88 38.80
C ALA A 969 80.16 -116.05 38.74
N ASP A 970 79.46 -115.16 39.43
CA ASP A 970 78.08 -114.83 39.08
C ASP A 970 78.18 -113.89 37.87
N PRO A 971 77.50 -114.16 36.74
CA PRO A 971 77.43 -113.23 35.61
C PRO A 971 77.10 -111.82 36.08
#